data_AF-A0A3N9P486-F1
#
_entry.id   AF-A0A3N9P486-F1
#
_cell.length_a   1.000
_cell.length_b   1.000
_cell.length_c   1.000
_cell.angle_alpha   90.00
_cell.angle_beta   90.00
_cell.angle_gamma   90.00
#
_symmetry.space_group_name_H-M   'P 1'
#
loop_
_entity.id
_entity.type
_entity.pdbx_description
1 polymer ?
#
loop_
_entity_poly.entity_id
_entity_poly.type
_entity_poly.pdbx_seq_one_letter_code
_entity_poly.pdbx_strand_id
1 'polypeptide(L)'
;MKTQKSTLKSVMVMILVFIFMLSAIMMAATEQAKQAAIDAGLAWLASAQNTTTGHWEFGDIRSDLAATASAALAFIEEGYLPNDGSMYGETVAKAVNYILNGAQVFILSEETAGYWHHSEDYNNSLAIEAGEGNGQAVQFHSADIYSNGITAPIIFALGQKLGKNTIIGGTSPVAGMTYAELMQDIIDWFSWAQVEPDRGNYRGGWRYYPNYSTSDNSTAQWGSLPMLYAASWGLQYPQYVVDELELWVNYIQNANGGSGYDNPNTYVNVSKTGGLLLQLAAIGAGIDDLRVQKALEFINSHWTDVPSGIWYGNIDHPYAMWALYKALEVWDFMEKYGSGAGEDFFIGTGMSGAPGGFIIGQDWWDPTVSSLAGDWYSHYCDVLVDQQNPDGSWNGYSYWTSALAVGWYINILNATGSPPPQTISVFIDIHPQSCPNPLNPKSKGVVPVAILGTDEFDVTTIDPGTILLDRNMDDELAGVAPLRWAFEDVATPFEGDECNCHTEGADGYVDMTLKFDTQAVIAALGDVNDGDLFPLVVTGMLLEEFGGTDVEGSDCVIINLKNNLKKELVGTVGAVPTEFALSQNQPNPFNPQTSIEYSVPTEEFVTLEIYDLRGSLVRRLVNEAKSIGHHTIVWDGLDEYGSPVVTGMYLYRMVAGDFSKARKMTILR
;
A
#
# COMPACT_ATOMS: atom_id res chain seq x y z
N MET A 1 45.64 54.67 11.20
CA MET A 1 44.72 53.65 11.77
C MET A 1 43.29 53.75 11.19
N LYS A 2 43.14 53.91 9.86
CA LYS A 2 41.83 53.97 9.18
C LYS A 2 41.78 53.29 7.79
N THR A 3 42.82 52.54 7.42
CA THR A 3 42.97 51.93 6.08
C THR A 3 43.10 50.41 6.09
N GLN A 4 42.84 49.75 7.23
CA GLN A 4 42.93 48.28 7.35
C GLN A 4 41.58 47.60 7.64
N LYS A 5 40.46 48.36 7.65
CA LYS A 5 39.10 47.83 7.88
C LYS A 5 38.23 47.74 6.61
N SER A 6 38.67 48.27 5.46
CA SER A 6 37.90 48.14 4.20
C SER A 6 38.25 46.90 3.39
N THR A 7 39.47 46.36 3.54
CA THR A 7 39.89 45.14 2.83
C THR A 7 39.31 43.86 3.41
N LEU A 8 38.92 43.84 4.70
CA LEU A 8 38.21 42.69 5.28
C LEU A 8 36.74 42.60 4.84
N LYS A 9 36.08 43.73 4.53
CA LYS A 9 34.68 43.70 4.06
C LYS A 9 34.55 43.25 2.61
N SER A 10 35.54 43.53 1.74
CA SER A 10 35.51 43.03 0.36
C SER A 10 35.90 41.56 0.25
N VAL A 11 36.75 41.03 1.15
CA VAL A 11 37.06 39.58 1.17
C VAL A 11 35.92 38.78 1.79
N MET A 12 35.18 39.33 2.76
CA MET A 12 34.03 38.64 3.37
C MET A 12 32.77 38.67 2.49
N VAL A 13 32.59 39.70 1.64
CA VAL A 13 31.51 39.74 0.63
C VAL A 13 31.84 38.88 -0.60
N MET A 14 33.12 38.62 -0.88
CA MET A 14 33.53 37.74 -1.98
C MET A 14 33.59 36.25 -1.57
N ILE A 15 33.63 35.95 -0.26
CA ILE A 15 33.45 34.59 0.29
C ILE A 15 31.95 34.24 0.45
N LEU A 16 31.06 35.24 0.48
CA LEU A 16 29.60 35.07 0.48
C LEU A 16 28.98 34.97 -0.93
N VAL A 17 29.79 35.01 -2.00
CA VAL A 17 29.34 34.83 -3.40
C VAL A 17 30.07 33.66 -4.09
N PHE A 18 30.90 32.89 -3.36
CA PHE A 18 31.65 31.76 -3.91
C PHE A 18 31.56 30.46 -3.08
N ILE A 19 30.47 30.30 -2.34
CA ILE A 19 30.03 29.01 -1.75
C ILE A 19 28.51 28.88 -1.98
N PHE A 20 28.12 28.85 -3.25
CA PHE A 20 26.85 28.30 -3.74
C PHE A 20 27.16 27.52 -5.03
N MET A 21 28.12 26.62 -4.92
CA MET A 21 28.20 25.39 -5.71
C MET A 21 28.55 24.28 -4.72
N LEU A 22 27.76 24.19 -3.66
CA LEU A 22 27.45 22.86 -3.15
C LEU A 22 26.61 22.25 -4.26
N SER A 23 27.16 21.26 -4.94
CA SER A 23 26.36 20.19 -5.51
C SER A 23 25.22 19.93 -4.53
N ALA A 24 24.00 20.29 -4.94
CA ALA A 24 22.83 19.74 -4.28
C ALA A 24 23.03 18.23 -4.37
N ILE A 25 23.39 17.63 -3.25
CA ILE A 25 23.22 16.20 -3.10
C ILE A 25 21.70 16.09 -3.18
N MET A 26 21.18 15.64 -4.32
CA MET A 26 19.75 15.33 -4.45
C MET A 26 19.44 14.36 -3.32
N MET A 27 18.70 14.86 -2.33
CA MET A 27 18.12 13.99 -1.33
C MET A 27 16.98 13.26 -2.02
N ALA A 28 16.79 11.98 -1.70
CA ALA A 28 15.64 11.24 -2.20
C ALA A 28 14.34 11.96 -1.79
N ALA A 29 13.33 11.93 -2.64
CA ALA A 29 12.01 12.43 -2.33
C ALA A 29 11.47 11.66 -1.12
N THR A 30 11.12 12.39 -0.06
CA THR A 30 10.49 11.76 1.09
C THR A 30 9.10 11.26 0.70
N GLU A 31 8.55 10.31 1.46
CA GLU A 31 7.18 9.85 1.27
C GLU A 31 6.16 11.00 1.31
N GLN A 32 6.40 12.01 2.17
CA GLN A 32 5.59 13.23 2.18
C GLN A 32 5.73 14.05 0.89
N ALA A 33 6.93 14.12 0.29
CA ALA A 33 7.15 14.81 -0.96
C ALA A 33 6.45 14.09 -2.13
N LYS A 34 6.45 12.75 -2.13
CA LYS A 34 5.69 11.94 -3.09
C LYS A 34 4.18 12.17 -2.93
N GLN A 35 3.65 12.12 -1.70
CA GLN A 35 2.23 12.37 -1.45
C GLN A 35 1.82 13.79 -1.85
N ALA A 36 2.62 14.80 -1.51
CA ALA A 36 2.35 16.18 -1.94
C ALA A 36 2.33 16.32 -3.47
N ALA A 37 3.21 15.61 -4.18
CA ALA A 37 3.20 15.57 -5.64
C ALA A 37 1.95 14.85 -6.19
N ILE A 38 1.55 13.74 -5.59
CA ILE A 38 0.31 13.02 -5.92
C ILE A 38 -0.90 13.95 -5.75
N ASP A 39 -1.06 14.59 -4.59
CA ASP A 39 -2.18 15.48 -4.27
C ASP A 39 -2.29 16.64 -5.28
N ALA A 40 -1.15 17.26 -5.61
CA ALA A 40 -1.07 18.32 -6.60
C ALA A 40 -1.45 17.81 -8.01
N GLY A 41 -1.03 16.61 -8.37
CA GLY A 41 -1.39 15.95 -9.63
C GLY A 41 -2.88 15.64 -9.74
N LEU A 42 -3.49 15.09 -8.69
CA LEU A 42 -4.94 14.83 -8.62
C LEU A 42 -5.74 16.13 -8.72
N ALA A 43 -5.32 17.18 -8.02
CA ALA A 43 -5.95 18.50 -8.08
C ALA A 43 -5.89 19.07 -9.52
N TRP A 44 -4.74 18.93 -10.18
CA TRP A 44 -4.59 19.32 -11.57
C TRP A 44 -5.51 18.52 -12.50
N LEU A 45 -5.53 17.18 -12.38
CA LEU A 45 -6.41 16.31 -13.17
C LEU A 45 -7.87 16.72 -12.99
N ALA A 46 -8.33 16.93 -11.76
CA ALA A 46 -9.70 17.36 -11.49
C ALA A 46 -10.02 18.71 -12.17
N SER A 47 -9.07 19.66 -12.16
CA SER A 47 -9.23 20.95 -12.83
C SER A 47 -9.23 20.85 -14.37
N ALA A 48 -8.55 19.85 -14.93
CA ALA A 48 -8.39 19.64 -16.36
C ALA A 48 -9.52 18.77 -16.99
N GLN A 49 -10.40 18.16 -16.19
CA GLN A 49 -11.47 17.31 -16.69
C GLN A 49 -12.50 18.11 -17.51
N ASN A 50 -12.93 17.57 -18.66
CA ASN A 50 -14.03 18.15 -19.41
C ASN A 50 -15.33 18.05 -18.59
N THR A 51 -15.81 19.20 -18.10
CA THR A 51 -16.95 19.28 -17.17
C THR A 51 -18.28 18.76 -17.73
N THR A 52 -18.41 18.68 -19.06
CA THR A 52 -19.65 18.23 -19.72
C THR A 52 -19.70 16.73 -19.89
N THR A 53 -18.57 16.12 -20.23
CA THR A 53 -18.51 14.72 -20.68
C THR A 53 -17.70 13.82 -19.75
N GLY A 54 -16.87 14.38 -18.87
CA GLY A 54 -16.10 13.63 -17.88
C GLY A 54 -14.76 13.08 -18.35
N HIS A 55 -14.38 13.30 -19.62
CA HIS A 55 -13.11 12.82 -20.16
C HIS A 55 -12.02 13.87 -20.05
N TRP A 56 -10.77 13.41 -20.21
CA TRP A 56 -9.62 14.28 -20.42
C TRP A 56 -9.28 14.36 -21.90
N GLU A 57 -9.18 15.57 -22.42
CA GLU A 57 -8.91 15.81 -23.84
C GLU A 57 -7.45 15.52 -24.19
N PHE A 58 -7.27 14.69 -25.21
CA PHE A 58 -6.02 14.42 -25.90
C PHE A 58 -6.06 14.92 -27.34
N GLY A 59 -7.24 14.90 -27.97
CA GLY A 59 -7.49 15.44 -29.31
C GLY A 59 -8.03 14.42 -30.33
N ASP A 60 -8.21 13.17 -29.92
CA ASP A 60 -8.94 12.14 -30.64
C ASP A 60 -9.54 11.11 -29.67
N ILE A 61 -10.69 10.54 -30.03
CA ILE A 61 -11.51 9.73 -29.12
C ILE A 61 -10.78 8.51 -28.51
N ARG A 62 -9.76 7.96 -29.18
CA ARG A 62 -9.01 6.81 -28.65
C ARG A 62 -8.08 7.23 -27.54
N SER A 63 -7.33 8.29 -27.81
CA SER A 63 -6.38 8.84 -26.87
C SER A 63 -7.08 9.55 -25.70
N ASP A 64 -8.29 10.08 -25.94
CA ASP A 64 -9.16 10.62 -24.88
C ASP A 64 -9.58 9.53 -23.89
N LEU A 65 -9.93 8.33 -24.37
CA LEU A 65 -10.22 7.19 -23.49
C LEU A 65 -8.99 6.76 -22.71
N ALA A 66 -7.82 6.67 -23.34
CA ALA A 66 -6.59 6.32 -22.63
C ALA A 66 -6.23 7.35 -21.54
N ALA A 67 -6.33 8.66 -21.86
CA ALA A 67 -6.10 9.72 -20.88
C ALA A 67 -7.11 9.67 -19.73
N THR A 68 -8.38 9.43 -20.04
CA THR A 68 -9.45 9.32 -19.04
C THR A 68 -9.29 8.09 -18.17
N ALA A 69 -8.86 6.98 -18.77
CA ALA A 69 -8.59 5.73 -18.08
C ALA A 69 -7.43 5.90 -17.09
N SER A 70 -6.30 6.44 -17.55
CA SER A 70 -5.14 6.78 -16.71
C SER A 70 -5.52 7.70 -15.54
N ALA A 71 -6.25 8.79 -15.82
CA ALA A 71 -6.67 9.73 -14.80
C ALA A 71 -7.64 9.10 -13.77
N ALA A 72 -8.62 8.31 -14.23
CA ALA A 72 -9.55 7.63 -13.34
C ALA A 72 -8.84 6.64 -12.43
N LEU A 73 -7.89 5.86 -12.97
CA LEU A 73 -7.10 4.91 -12.19
C LEU A 73 -6.31 5.62 -11.08
N ALA A 74 -5.71 6.78 -11.38
CA ALA A 74 -5.01 7.59 -10.38
C ALA A 74 -5.90 7.94 -9.18
N PHE A 75 -7.12 8.45 -9.42
CA PHE A 75 -8.04 8.73 -8.31
C PHE A 75 -8.46 7.48 -7.53
N ILE A 76 -8.72 6.36 -8.22
CA ILE A 76 -9.23 5.14 -7.58
C ILE A 76 -8.16 4.45 -6.74
N GLU A 77 -6.90 4.41 -7.21
CA GLU A 77 -5.78 3.85 -6.44
C GLU A 77 -5.51 4.69 -5.17
N GLU A 78 -5.78 5.99 -5.20
CA GLU A 78 -5.76 6.91 -4.03
C GLU A 78 -7.01 6.82 -3.14
N GLY A 79 -7.93 5.89 -3.45
CA GLY A 79 -9.11 5.61 -2.62
C GLY A 79 -10.35 6.44 -2.92
N TYR A 80 -10.32 7.35 -3.90
CA TYR A 80 -11.50 8.10 -4.31
C TYR A 80 -12.41 7.26 -5.23
N LEU A 81 -13.69 7.14 -4.86
CA LEU A 81 -14.65 6.29 -5.56
C LEU A 81 -15.80 7.09 -6.19
N PRO A 82 -16.49 6.55 -7.22
CA PRO A 82 -17.63 7.22 -7.84
C PRO A 82 -18.73 7.59 -6.84
N ASN A 83 -19.03 8.89 -6.71
CA ASN A 83 -20.08 9.45 -5.84
C ASN A 83 -19.97 9.04 -4.36
N ASP A 84 -18.75 8.86 -3.84
CA ASP A 84 -18.47 8.52 -2.45
C ASP A 84 -18.68 9.68 -1.45
N GLY A 85 -18.94 10.89 -1.95
CA GLY A 85 -19.08 12.10 -1.14
C GLY A 85 -17.77 12.84 -0.88
N SER A 86 -16.63 12.32 -1.34
CA SER A 86 -15.33 12.98 -1.29
C SER A 86 -15.27 14.16 -2.27
N MET A 87 -14.22 14.99 -2.13
CA MET A 87 -13.97 16.12 -3.02
C MET A 87 -13.80 15.73 -4.50
N TYR A 88 -13.39 14.48 -4.79
CA TYR A 88 -13.21 13.98 -6.15
C TYR A 88 -14.28 12.98 -6.59
N GLY A 89 -15.24 12.62 -5.74
CA GLY A 89 -16.23 11.59 -6.06
C GLY A 89 -17.05 11.86 -7.32
N GLU A 90 -17.38 13.13 -7.62
CA GLU A 90 -18.06 13.52 -8.86
C GLU A 90 -17.14 13.40 -10.10
N THR A 91 -15.87 13.81 -9.94
CA THR A 91 -14.82 13.70 -10.97
C THR A 91 -14.64 12.24 -11.39
N VAL A 92 -14.50 11.34 -10.41
CA VAL A 92 -14.36 9.89 -10.65
C VAL A 92 -15.62 9.33 -11.30
N ALA A 93 -16.81 9.69 -10.80
CA ALA A 93 -18.08 9.22 -11.38
C ALA A 93 -18.23 9.60 -12.86
N LYS A 94 -17.88 10.84 -13.22
CA LYS A 94 -17.91 11.31 -14.62
C LYS A 94 -16.93 10.53 -15.51
N ALA A 95 -15.71 10.30 -15.03
CA ALA A 95 -14.70 9.55 -15.75
C ALA A 95 -15.12 8.10 -16.01
N VAL A 96 -15.58 7.41 -14.95
CA VAL A 96 -16.06 6.02 -15.03
C VAL A 96 -17.27 5.92 -15.96
N ASN A 97 -18.21 6.87 -15.89
CA ASN A 97 -19.34 6.92 -16.81
C ASN A 97 -18.90 7.10 -18.27
N TYR A 98 -17.91 7.95 -18.55
CA TYR A 98 -17.38 8.11 -19.92
C TYR A 98 -16.80 6.78 -20.44
N ILE A 99 -15.96 6.12 -19.65
CA ILE A 99 -15.32 4.84 -19.99
C ILE A 99 -16.39 3.77 -20.26
N LEU A 100 -17.31 3.55 -19.32
CA LEU A 100 -18.32 2.49 -19.44
C LEU A 100 -19.30 2.75 -20.60
N ASN A 101 -19.63 4.00 -20.91
CA ASN A 101 -20.43 4.32 -22.10
C ASN A 101 -19.70 4.06 -23.41
N GLY A 102 -18.37 3.96 -23.40
CA GLY A 102 -17.55 3.56 -24.54
C GLY A 102 -17.54 2.05 -24.82
N ALA A 103 -18.13 1.24 -23.94
CA ALA A 103 -18.16 -0.22 -24.06
C ALA A 103 -18.99 -0.69 -25.26
N GLN A 104 -18.58 -1.79 -25.85
CA GLN A 104 -19.27 -2.49 -26.93
C GLN A 104 -19.26 -3.99 -26.62
N VAL A 105 -20.43 -4.53 -26.30
CA VAL A 105 -20.65 -5.97 -26.09
C VAL A 105 -20.94 -6.62 -27.42
N PHE A 106 -20.22 -7.68 -27.78
CA PHE A 106 -20.51 -8.46 -28.98
C PHE A 106 -20.30 -9.97 -28.75
N ILE A 107 -20.82 -10.77 -29.67
CA ILE A 107 -20.75 -12.24 -29.62
C ILE A 107 -19.51 -12.71 -30.37
N LEU A 108 -18.68 -13.52 -29.71
CA LEU A 108 -17.58 -14.23 -30.35
C LEU A 108 -18.14 -15.35 -31.25
N SER A 109 -17.83 -15.27 -32.53
CA SER A 109 -18.23 -16.22 -33.57
C SER A 109 -17.09 -16.53 -34.53
N GLU A 110 -17.19 -17.64 -35.27
CA GLU A 110 -16.24 -18.00 -36.35
C GLU A 110 -16.09 -16.88 -37.40
N GLU A 111 -17.15 -16.11 -37.70
CA GLU A 111 -17.07 -14.97 -38.64
C GLU A 111 -16.30 -13.78 -38.06
N THR A 112 -16.38 -13.55 -36.75
CA THR A 112 -15.61 -12.51 -36.06
C THR A 112 -14.16 -12.91 -35.82
N ALA A 113 -13.83 -14.20 -35.71
CA ALA A 113 -12.46 -14.73 -35.52
C ALA A 113 -11.46 -14.30 -36.61
N GLY A 114 -11.91 -13.81 -37.76
CA GLY A 114 -11.01 -13.47 -38.86
C GLY A 114 -10.42 -14.72 -39.51
N TYR A 115 -10.06 -14.59 -40.79
CA TYR A 115 -9.73 -15.69 -41.70
C TYR A 115 -8.44 -16.50 -41.36
N TRP A 116 -7.79 -16.23 -40.23
CA TRP A 116 -6.45 -16.75 -39.92
C TRP A 116 -6.39 -17.75 -38.76
N HIS A 117 -7.49 -18.05 -38.06
CA HIS A 117 -7.51 -19.22 -37.16
C HIS A 117 -7.72 -20.50 -37.97
N HIS A 118 -6.64 -21.07 -38.52
CA HIS A 118 -6.67 -22.38 -39.16
C HIS A 118 -5.50 -23.27 -38.76
N SER A 119 -5.80 -24.30 -37.96
CA SER A 119 -5.32 -25.64 -38.29
C SER A 119 -6.36 -26.69 -37.89
N GLU A 120 -6.60 -27.65 -38.79
CA GLU A 120 -7.56 -28.76 -38.68
C GLU A 120 -7.31 -29.72 -37.48
N ASP A 121 -6.30 -29.45 -36.65
CA ASP A 121 -5.92 -30.24 -35.48
C ASP A 121 -6.42 -29.63 -34.14
N TYR A 122 -6.87 -28.37 -34.13
CA TYR A 122 -7.55 -27.76 -33.00
C TYR A 122 -9.05 -27.74 -33.29
N ASN A 123 -9.81 -28.60 -32.60
CA ASN A 123 -11.25 -28.64 -32.71
C ASN A 123 -11.83 -27.22 -32.51
N ASN A 124 -12.58 -26.76 -33.51
CA ASN A 124 -13.11 -25.41 -33.67
C ASN A 124 -14.19 -25.00 -32.62
N SER A 125 -14.16 -25.57 -31.41
CA SER A 125 -15.02 -25.20 -30.29
C SER A 125 -14.40 -24.15 -29.37
N LEU A 126 -13.12 -23.82 -29.53
CA LEU A 126 -12.36 -23.03 -28.54
C LEU A 126 -12.68 -21.52 -28.52
N ALA A 127 -13.17 -20.93 -29.62
CA ALA A 127 -13.70 -19.56 -29.59
C ALA A 127 -15.05 -19.47 -28.82
N ILE A 128 -15.69 -20.61 -28.54
CA ILE A 128 -16.90 -20.76 -27.73
C ILE A 128 -16.54 -21.23 -26.29
N GLU A 129 -15.26 -21.55 -26.03
CA GLU A 129 -14.71 -21.95 -24.72
C GLU A 129 -13.81 -20.85 -24.10
N ALA A 130 -13.94 -19.59 -24.54
CA ALA A 130 -13.36 -18.46 -23.81
C ALA A 130 -14.22 -18.17 -22.57
N GLY A 131 -13.61 -18.20 -21.39
CA GLY A 131 -14.21 -17.72 -20.15
C GLY A 131 -15.36 -18.55 -19.56
N GLU A 132 -16.38 -17.85 -19.08
CA GLU A 132 -17.57 -18.37 -18.39
C GLU A 132 -18.59 -19.07 -19.32
N GLY A 133 -18.28 -19.16 -20.62
CA GLY A 133 -19.08 -19.87 -21.62
C GLY A 133 -20.31 -19.10 -22.12
N ASN A 134 -20.36 -17.79 -21.90
CA ASN A 134 -21.43 -16.91 -22.40
C ASN A 134 -21.26 -16.54 -23.89
N GLY A 135 -20.05 -16.74 -24.46
CA GLY A 135 -19.69 -16.40 -25.84
C GLY A 135 -19.66 -14.90 -26.12
N GLN A 136 -19.56 -14.06 -25.09
CA GLN A 136 -19.53 -12.60 -25.18
C GLN A 136 -18.11 -12.08 -25.03
N ALA A 137 -17.86 -10.91 -25.58
CA ALA A 137 -16.63 -10.16 -25.40
C ALA A 137 -16.95 -8.66 -25.33
N VAL A 138 -16.14 -7.94 -24.58
CA VAL A 138 -16.26 -6.49 -24.44
C VAL A 138 -15.02 -5.78 -24.95
N GLN A 139 -15.24 -4.78 -25.78
CA GLN A 139 -14.22 -3.84 -26.21
C GLN A 139 -14.66 -2.40 -25.94
N PHE A 140 -13.70 -1.48 -25.85
CA PHE A 140 -13.98 -0.05 -25.75
C PHE A 140 -13.61 0.71 -27.04
N HIS A 141 -14.50 1.62 -27.45
CA HIS A 141 -14.39 2.48 -28.64
C HIS A 141 -13.85 1.82 -29.92
N SER A 142 -12.53 1.86 -30.16
CA SER A 142 -11.91 1.55 -31.45
C SER A 142 -11.38 0.12 -31.59
N ALA A 143 -11.58 -0.71 -30.56
CA ALA A 143 -11.13 -2.09 -30.53
C ALA A 143 -9.60 -2.23 -30.67
N ASP A 144 -8.84 -1.23 -30.23
CA ASP A 144 -7.38 -1.30 -30.23
C ASP A 144 -6.86 -1.82 -28.88
N ILE A 145 -5.69 -2.45 -28.93
CA ILE A 145 -5.08 -3.10 -27.76
C ILE A 145 -4.75 -2.11 -26.63
N TYR A 146 -4.39 -0.87 -26.96
CA TYR A 146 -4.00 0.13 -25.95
C TYR A 146 -5.20 0.60 -25.15
N SER A 147 -6.24 1.08 -25.84
CA SER A 147 -7.44 1.62 -25.21
C SER A 147 -8.21 0.55 -24.43
N ASN A 148 -8.28 -0.69 -24.95
CA ASN A 148 -8.91 -1.78 -24.21
C ASN A 148 -8.06 -2.20 -23.00
N GLY A 149 -6.73 -2.25 -23.18
CA GLY A 149 -5.79 -2.70 -22.15
C GLY A 149 -5.71 -1.77 -20.96
N ILE A 150 -5.68 -0.45 -21.18
CA ILE A 150 -5.64 0.55 -20.11
C ILE A 150 -6.97 0.65 -19.33
N THR A 151 -8.07 0.14 -19.91
CA THR A 151 -9.37 0.10 -19.23
C THR A 151 -9.46 -1.04 -18.22
N ALA A 152 -8.79 -2.18 -18.47
CA ALA A 152 -8.81 -3.34 -17.57
C ALA A 152 -8.37 -3.01 -16.12
N PRO A 153 -7.25 -2.28 -15.87
CA PRO A 153 -6.87 -1.86 -14.52
C PRO A 153 -7.96 -1.16 -13.73
N ILE A 154 -8.78 -0.34 -14.39
CA ILE A 154 -9.83 0.45 -13.74
C ILE A 154 -10.99 -0.42 -13.34
N ILE A 155 -11.42 -1.32 -14.24
CA ILE A 155 -12.46 -2.30 -13.94
C ILE A 155 -12.01 -3.18 -12.77
N PHE A 156 -10.74 -3.57 -12.76
CA PHE A 156 -10.13 -4.30 -11.66
C PHE A 156 -10.13 -3.50 -10.36
N ALA A 157 -9.60 -2.28 -10.35
CA ALA A 157 -9.50 -1.43 -9.17
C ALA A 157 -10.88 -1.10 -8.57
N LEU A 158 -11.87 -0.80 -9.41
CA LEU A 158 -13.26 -0.61 -8.96
C LEU A 158 -13.83 -1.88 -8.34
N GLY A 159 -13.63 -3.04 -8.96
CA GLY A 159 -14.10 -4.31 -8.40
C GLY A 159 -13.38 -4.71 -7.11
N GLN A 160 -12.11 -4.31 -6.91
CA GLN A 160 -11.44 -4.50 -5.63
C GLN A 160 -12.09 -3.66 -4.53
N LYS A 161 -12.28 -2.35 -4.79
CA LYS A 161 -12.78 -1.40 -3.78
C LYS A 161 -14.28 -1.54 -3.50
N LEU A 162 -15.08 -1.82 -4.54
CA LEU A 162 -16.55 -1.93 -4.45
C LEU A 162 -17.03 -3.38 -4.31
N GLY A 163 -16.16 -4.37 -4.49
CA GLY A 163 -16.49 -5.79 -4.57
C GLY A 163 -16.73 -6.27 -6.01
N LYS A 164 -16.03 -7.33 -6.44
CA LYS A 164 -16.05 -7.84 -7.82
C LYS A 164 -17.43 -8.28 -8.31
N ASN A 165 -18.31 -8.68 -7.38
CA ASN A 165 -19.69 -9.10 -7.68
C ASN A 165 -20.69 -7.93 -7.66
N THR A 166 -20.23 -6.69 -7.46
CA THR A 166 -21.08 -5.50 -7.50
C THR A 166 -21.56 -5.26 -8.92
N ILE A 167 -22.87 -5.04 -9.05
CA ILE A 167 -23.54 -4.80 -10.33
C ILE A 167 -23.28 -3.37 -10.79
N ILE A 168 -22.84 -3.22 -12.04
CA ILE A 168 -22.64 -1.95 -12.71
C ILE A 168 -23.99 -1.29 -12.94
N GLY A 169 -24.22 -0.14 -12.31
CA GLY A 169 -25.42 0.67 -12.47
C GLY A 169 -25.39 1.56 -13.72
N GLY A 170 -26.43 2.37 -13.88
CA GLY A 170 -26.53 3.36 -14.96
C GLY A 170 -27.14 2.83 -16.25
N THR A 171 -26.74 3.40 -17.38
CA THR A 171 -27.31 3.11 -18.72
C THR A 171 -26.26 2.74 -19.75
N SER A 172 -25.04 2.39 -19.32
CA SER A 172 -23.99 1.96 -20.23
C SER A 172 -24.34 0.62 -20.90
N PRO A 173 -23.68 0.26 -22.01
CA PRO A 173 -23.90 -1.04 -22.66
C PRO A 173 -23.59 -2.26 -21.78
N VAL A 174 -22.82 -2.07 -20.71
CA VAL A 174 -22.43 -3.09 -19.72
C VAL A 174 -23.19 -2.95 -18.40
N ALA A 175 -24.19 -2.06 -18.34
CA ALA A 175 -25.04 -1.93 -17.15
C ALA A 175 -25.81 -3.23 -16.90
N GLY A 176 -25.82 -3.68 -15.64
CA GLY A 176 -26.39 -4.96 -15.23
C GLY A 176 -25.39 -6.12 -15.17
N MET A 177 -24.20 -5.98 -15.75
CA MET A 177 -23.07 -6.90 -15.50
C MET A 177 -22.45 -6.59 -14.14
N THR A 178 -21.85 -7.59 -13.51
CA THR A 178 -20.90 -7.41 -12.41
C THR A 178 -19.53 -6.98 -12.93
N TYR A 179 -18.69 -6.41 -12.07
CA TYR A 179 -17.30 -6.11 -12.45
C TYR A 179 -16.51 -7.37 -12.84
N ALA A 180 -16.81 -8.52 -12.21
CA ALA A 180 -16.22 -9.80 -12.54
C ALA A 180 -16.63 -10.30 -13.94
N GLU A 181 -17.92 -10.23 -14.29
CA GLU A 181 -18.43 -10.59 -15.64
C GLU A 181 -17.84 -9.67 -16.70
N LEU A 182 -17.80 -8.35 -16.45
CA LEU A 182 -17.18 -7.40 -17.38
C LEU A 182 -15.68 -7.69 -17.58
N MET A 183 -14.95 -8.00 -16.51
CA MET A 183 -13.54 -8.37 -16.62
C MET A 183 -13.36 -9.69 -17.39
N GLN A 184 -14.24 -10.68 -17.18
CA GLN A 184 -14.23 -11.94 -17.93
C GLN A 184 -14.43 -11.67 -19.44
N ASP A 185 -15.40 -10.86 -19.82
CA ASP A 185 -15.64 -10.51 -21.22
C ASP A 185 -14.48 -9.69 -21.84
N ILE A 186 -13.75 -8.89 -21.05
CA ILE A 186 -12.52 -8.21 -21.50
C ILE A 186 -11.41 -9.23 -21.73
N ILE A 187 -11.23 -10.21 -20.83
CA ILE A 187 -10.26 -11.30 -20.97
C ILE A 187 -10.57 -12.13 -22.23
N ASP A 188 -11.84 -12.41 -22.49
CA ASP A 188 -12.28 -13.17 -23.65
C ASP A 188 -11.97 -12.41 -24.95
N TRP A 189 -12.14 -11.09 -24.96
CA TRP A 189 -11.71 -10.24 -26.07
C TRP A 189 -10.21 -10.32 -26.32
N PHE A 190 -9.39 -10.25 -25.27
CA PHE A 190 -7.93 -10.32 -25.40
C PHE A 190 -7.45 -11.69 -25.85
N SER A 191 -8.09 -12.75 -25.35
CA SER A 191 -7.82 -14.13 -25.76
C SER A 191 -8.11 -14.33 -27.24
N TRP A 192 -9.24 -13.79 -27.72
CA TRP A 192 -9.60 -13.77 -29.13
C TRP A 192 -8.63 -12.93 -29.97
N ALA A 193 -8.19 -11.78 -29.45
CA ALA A 193 -7.35 -10.82 -30.18
C ALA A 193 -5.88 -11.24 -30.39
N GLN A 194 -5.42 -12.31 -29.72
CA GLN A 194 -4.01 -12.72 -29.70
C GLN A 194 -3.49 -13.12 -31.08
N VAL A 195 -2.22 -12.85 -31.34
CA VAL A 195 -1.59 -13.07 -32.65
C VAL A 195 -1.14 -14.53 -32.80
N GLU A 196 -1.68 -15.25 -33.79
CA GLU A 196 -1.37 -16.68 -34.03
C GLU A 196 -0.93 -17.01 -35.48
N PRO A 197 0.13 -16.41 -36.08
CA PRO A 197 0.53 -16.73 -37.45
C PRO A 197 1.02 -18.17 -37.61
N ASP A 198 0.56 -18.82 -38.70
CA ASP A 198 0.69 -20.25 -39.05
C ASP A 198 2.10 -20.86 -39.07
N ARG A 199 3.17 -20.07 -38.91
CA ARG A 199 4.57 -20.47 -38.68
C ARG A 199 5.45 -19.23 -38.65
N GLY A 200 5.88 -18.80 -37.47
CA GLY A 200 6.88 -17.75 -37.37
C GLY A 200 7.21 -17.35 -35.95
N ASN A 201 8.24 -16.53 -35.83
CA ASN A 201 8.69 -15.98 -34.55
C ASN A 201 7.82 -14.81 -34.05
N TYR A 202 6.85 -14.36 -34.85
CA TYR A 202 6.04 -13.17 -34.55
C TYR A 202 4.67 -13.51 -33.95
N ARG A 203 4.51 -14.69 -33.34
CA ARG A 203 3.26 -15.15 -32.71
C ARG A 203 3.30 -15.04 -31.20
N GLY A 204 2.12 -15.05 -30.59
CA GLY A 204 1.92 -15.18 -29.15
C GLY A 204 1.70 -13.90 -28.38
N GLY A 205 2.18 -12.77 -28.89
CA GLY A 205 1.86 -11.46 -28.33
C GLY A 205 0.61 -10.84 -28.95
N TRP A 206 0.50 -9.52 -28.84
CA TRP A 206 -0.56 -8.72 -29.45
C TRP A 206 0.03 -7.63 -30.33
N ARG A 207 -0.78 -7.03 -31.19
CA ARG A 207 -0.45 -5.83 -31.97
C ARG A 207 -1.66 -4.91 -32.07
N TYR A 208 -1.47 -3.67 -32.52
CA TYR A 208 -2.40 -2.54 -32.35
C TYR A 208 -3.90 -2.82 -32.45
N TYR A 209 -4.33 -3.76 -33.29
CA TYR A 209 -5.72 -4.25 -33.34
C TYR A 209 -5.75 -5.79 -33.23
N PRO A 210 -6.90 -6.39 -32.90
CA PRO A 210 -7.05 -7.83 -32.84
C PRO A 210 -6.63 -8.55 -34.13
N ASN A 211 -6.20 -9.80 -33.98
CA ASN A 211 -5.97 -10.77 -35.05
C ASN A 211 -4.96 -10.30 -36.11
N TYR A 212 -3.96 -9.53 -35.65
CA TYR A 212 -2.82 -9.16 -36.47
C TYR A 212 -1.97 -10.39 -36.84
N SER A 213 -1.17 -10.28 -37.89
CA SER A 213 -0.28 -11.35 -38.34
C SER A 213 1.09 -11.37 -37.64
N THR A 214 1.37 -10.38 -36.79
CA THR A 214 2.65 -10.23 -36.08
C THR A 214 2.44 -9.55 -34.74
N SER A 215 3.23 -9.92 -33.74
CA SER A 215 3.24 -9.33 -32.39
C SER A 215 4.23 -8.17 -32.26
N ASP A 216 4.02 -7.36 -31.23
CA ASP A 216 4.86 -6.23 -30.81
C ASP A 216 4.86 -6.18 -29.27
N ASN A 217 6.02 -5.99 -28.66
CA ASN A 217 6.22 -6.02 -27.22
C ASN A 217 5.45 -4.89 -26.50
N SER A 218 5.35 -3.70 -27.10
CA SER A 218 4.58 -2.60 -26.53
C SER A 218 3.12 -2.96 -26.35
N THR A 219 2.48 -3.62 -27.31
CA THR A 219 1.08 -4.06 -27.18
C THR A 219 0.92 -5.35 -26.39
N ALA A 220 1.93 -6.22 -26.41
CA ALA A 220 1.87 -7.49 -25.69
C ALA A 220 1.74 -7.31 -24.17
N GLN A 221 2.33 -6.25 -23.61
CA GLN A 221 2.16 -5.93 -22.19
C GLN A 221 0.69 -5.70 -21.81
N TRP A 222 -0.10 -5.04 -22.68
CA TRP A 222 -1.51 -4.74 -22.41
C TRP A 222 -2.40 -5.96 -22.54
N GLY A 223 -2.10 -6.85 -23.48
CA GLY A 223 -2.83 -8.12 -23.60
C GLY A 223 -2.54 -9.11 -22.49
N SER A 224 -1.36 -9.01 -21.87
CA SER A 224 -0.96 -9.87 -20.74
C SER A 224 -1.62 -9.48 -19.43
N LEU A 225 -1.97 -8.20 -19.26
CA LEU A 225 -2.41 -7.66 -17.99
C LEU A 225 -3.77 -8.21 -17.49
N PRO A 226 -4.82 -8.35 -18.33
CA PRO A 226 -6.06 -8.98 -17.91
C PRO A 226 -5.88 -10.42 -17.38
N MET A 227 -4.86 -11.15 -17.86
CA MET A 227 -4.55 -12.50 -17.38
C MET A 227 -4.08 -12.49 -15.91
N LEU A 228 -3.37 -11.44 -15.49
CA LEU A 228 -2.95 -11.25 -14.10
C LEU A 228 -4.14 -10.98 -13.18
N TYR A 229 -5.12 -10.20 -13.65
CA TYR A 229 -6.37 -9.96 -12.92
C TYR A 229 -7.26 -11.19 -12.86
N ALA A 230 -7.21 -12.04 -13.89
CA ALA A 230 -7.93 -13.30 -13.88
C ALA A 230 -7.52 -14.19 -12.71
N ALA A 231 -6.20 -14.30 -12.46
CA ALA A 231 -5.66 -15.11 -11.37
C ALA A 231 -6.15 -14.63 -9.99
N SER A 232 -6.19 -13.32 -9.74
CA SER A 232 -6.62 -12.78 -8.44
C SER A 232 -8.13 -12.90 -8.19
N TRP A 233 -8.95 -12.86 -9.24
CA TRP A 233 -10.40 -13.00 -9.11
C TRP A 233 -10.94 -14.41 -9.38
N GLY A 234 -10.08 -15.34 -9.79
CA GLY A 234 -10.46 -16.70 -10.18
C GLY A 234 -11.18 -16.79 -11.52
N LEU A 235 -10.99 -15.79 -12.39
CA LEU A 235 -11.54 -15.77 -13.75
C LEU A 235 -10.76 -16.72 -14.66
N GLN A 236 -11.36 -17.10 -15.78
CA GLN A 236 -10.80 -18.10 -16.68
C GLN A 236 -10.29 -17.46 -17.96
N TYR A 237 -9.21 -18.02 -18.51
CA TYR A 237 -8.78 -17.78 -19.88
C TYR A 237 -8.34 -19.10 -20.50
N PRO A 238 -8.41 -19.25 -21.83
CA PRO A 238 -7.97 -20.46 -22.49
C PRO A 238 -6.47 -20.73 -22.31
N GLN A 239 -6.09 -21.99 -22.11
CA GLN A 239 -4.69 -22.38 -21.94
C GLN A 239 -3.81 -22.00 -23.14
N TYR A 240 -4.37 -22.00 -24.36
CA TYR A 240 -3.61 -21.62 -25.56
C TYR A 240 -3.04 -20.20 -25.44
N VAL A 241 -3.70 -19.29 -24.71
CA VAL A 241 -3.24 -17.91 -24.56
C VAL A 241 -1.88 -17.86 -23.87
N VAL A 242 -1.70 -18.67 -22.83
CA VAL A 242 -0.43 -18.82 -22.11
C VAL A 242 0.60 -19.52 -22.99
N ASP A 243 0.22 -20.63 -23.62
CA ASP A 243 1.13 -21.43 -24.44
C ASP A 243 1.71 -20.60 -25.61
N GLU A 244 0.87 -19.78 -26.24
CA GLU A 244 1.24 -18.88 -27.31
C GLU A 244 2.10 -17.72 -26.81
N LEU A 245 1.72 -17.08 -25.70
CA LEU A 245 2.52 -16.01 -25.09
C LEU A 245 3.90 -16.51 -24.67
N GLU A 246 4.03 -17.77 -24.24
CA GLU A 246 5.33 -18.38 -23.94
C GLU A 246 6.25 -18.43 -25.18
N LEU A 247 5.71 -18.68 -26.38
CA LEU A 247 6.50 -18.63 -27.61
C LEU A 247 7.02 -17.20 -27.87
N TRP A 248 6.18 -16.19 -27.62
CA TRP A 248 6.54 -14.80 -27.81
C TRP A 248 7.65 -14.35 -26.86
N VAL A 249 7.49 -14.56 -25.55
CA VAL A 249 8.49 -14.12 -24.55
C VAL A 249 9.85 -14.80 -24.75
N ASN A 250 9.83 -16.07 -25.16
CA ASN A 250 11.04 -16.82 -25.49
C ASN A 250 11.74 -16.30 -26.75
N TYR A 251 10.99 -15.76 -27.71
CA TYR A 251 11.56 -15.16 -28.92
C TYR A 251 12.07 -13.74 -28.70
N ILE A 252 11.30 -12.91 -28.00
CA ILE A 252 11.54 -11.46 -27.93
C ILE A 252 12.64 -11.08 -26.92
N GLN A 253 12.89 -11.94 -25.92
CA GLN A 253 13.99 -11.72 -24.99
C GLN A 253 15.35 -11.84 -25.70
N ASN A 254 16.18 -10.82 -25.53
CA ASN A 254 17.54 -10.77 -26.04
C ASN A 254 18.47 -11.68 -25.23
N ALA A 255 19.55 -12.16 -25.85
CA ALA A 255 20.59 -12.92 -25.19
C ALA A 255 21.27 -12.19 -24.00
N ASN A 256 21.26 -10.85 -23.99
CA ASN A 256 21.79 -10.03 -22.89
C ASN A 256 20.80 -9.84 -21.72
N GLY A 257 19.62 -10.47 -21.77
CA GLY A 257 18.60 -10.40 -20.72
C GLY A 257 17.52 -9.35 -20.95
N GLY A 258 17.82 -8.29 -21.70
CA GLY A 258 16.83 -7.27 -22.09
C GLY A 258 15.82 -7.80 -23.11
N SER A 259 14.86 -6.97 -23.51
CA SER A 259 13.86 -7.34 -24.52
C SER A 259 13.81 -6.37 -25.69
N GLY A 260 13.53 -6.88 -26.88
CA GLY A 260 13.36 -6.06 -28.09
C GLY A 260 11.93 -5.56 -28.30
N TYR A 261 11.70 -4.87 -29.42
CA TYR A 261 10.39 -4.31 -29.78
C TYR A 261 9.51 -5.30 -30.57
N ASP A 262 9.89 -5.61 -31.81
CA ASP A 262 9.20 -6.61 -32.68
C ASP A 262 10.14 -7.78 -33.06
N ASN A 263 11.40 -7.70 -32.64
CA ASN A 263 12.41 -8.73 -32.74
C ASN A 263 13.45 -8.52 -31.63
N PRO A 264 14.19 -9.57 -31.20
CA PRO A 264 15.00 -9.52 -29.99
C PRO A 264 16.16 -8.52 -30.04
N ASN A 265 16.55 -8.01 -31.20
CA ASN A 265 17.75 -7.16 -31.35
C ASN A 265 17.42 -5.69 -31.62
N THR A 266 16.14 -5.31 -31.69
CA THR A 266 15.73 -3.95 -32.07
C THR A 266 15.11 -3.24 -30.89
N TYR A 267 15.60 -2.03 -30.59
CA TYR A 267 15.18 -1.21 -29.45
C TYR A 267 15.28 -1.94 -28.09
N VAL A 268 16.37 -2.67 -27.86
CA VAL A 268 16.61 -3.36 -26.59
C VAL A 268 16.94 -2.34 -25.50
N ASN A 269 16.02 -2.16 -24.55
CA ASN A 269 16.13 -1.15 -23.50
C ASN A 269 15.27 -1.50 -22.26
N VAL A 270 15.41 -0.71 -21.20
CA VAL A 270 14.67 -0.88 -19.93
C VAL A 270 13.16 -0.92 -20.19
N SER A 271 12.67 -0.02 -21.04
CA SER A 271 11.25 0.08 -21.37
C SER A 271 10.64 -1.21 -21.92
N LYS A 272 11.28 -1.82 -22.93
CA LYS A 272 10.83 -3.10 -23.50
C LYS A 272 11.03 -4.27 -22.54
N THR A 273 12.04 -4.18 -21.68
CA THR A 273 12.34 -5.20 -20.68
C THR A 273 11.31 -5.20 -19.54
N GLY A 274 10.82 -4.03 -19.11
CA GLY A 274 9.69 -3.93 -18.18
C GLY A 274 8.41 -4.57 -18.73
N GLY A 275 8.09 -4.31 -20.00
CA GLY A 275 6.98 -5.01 -20.68
C GLY A 275 7.16 -6.53 -20.71
N LEU A 276 8.38 -7.02 -20.92
CA LEU A 276 8.69 -8.46 -20.87
C LEU A 276 8.46 -9.05 -19.47
N LEU A 277 8.83 -8.34 -18.40
CA LEU A 277 8.60 -8.80 -17.03
C LEU A 277 7.10 -9.02 -16.77
N LEU A 278 6.24 -8.10 -17.21
CA LEU A 278 4.79 -8.23 -17.09
C LEU A 278 4.26 -9.46 -17.85
N GLN A 279 4.79 -9.72 -19.05
CA GLN A 279 4.43 -10.90 -19.85
C GLN A 279 4.91 -12.21 -19.20
N LEU A 280 6.11 -12.22 -18.62
CA LEU A 280 6.63 -13.37 -17.87
C LEU A 280 5.76 -13.66 -16.64
N ALA A 281 5.36 -12.61 -15.91
CA ALA A 281 4.44 -12.74 -14.79
C ALA A 281 3.09 -13.32 -15.23
N ALA A 282 2.55 -12.87 -16.37
CA ALA A 282 1.26 -13.34 -16.91
C ALA A 282 1.26 -14.83 -17.30
N ILE A 283 2.40 -15.38 -17.71
CA ILE A 283 2.55 -16.83 -17.95
C ILE A 283 2.89 -17.62 -16.67
N GLY A 284 2.87 -16.97 -15.50
CA GLY A 284 3.14 -17.61 -14.21
C GLY A 284 4.63 -17.84 -13.92
N ALA A 285 5.54 -17.14 -14.61
CA ALA A 285 6.96 -17.21 -14.28
C ALA A 285 7.19 -16.61 -12.87
N GLY A 286 7.75 -17.42 -11.98
CA GLY A 286 8.16 -16.96 -10.66
C GLY A 286 9.44 -16.12 -10.71
N ILE A 287 9.76 -15.47 -9.59
CA ILE A 287 10.95 -14.62 -9.50
C ILE A 287 12.25 -15.36 -9.78
N ASP A 288 12.33 -16.65 -9.44
CA ASP A 288 13.50 -17.50 -9.67
C ASP A 288 13.66 -17.97 -11.15
N ASP A 289 12.72 -17.61 -12.03
CA ASP A 289 12.83 -17.93 -13.46
C ASP A 289 14.05 -17.20 -14.05
N LEU A 290 14.90 -17.94 -14.76
CA LEU A 290 16.12 -17.40 -15.35
C LEU A 290 15.86 -16.24 -16.32
N ARG A 291 14.71 -16.24 -17.00
CA ARG A 291 14.29 -15.15 -17.89
C ARG A 291 14.00 -13.88 -17.10
N VAL A 292 13.32 -14.01 -15.96
CA VAL A 292 13.01 -12.92 -15.04
C VAL A 292 14.30 -12.35 -14.44
N GLN A 293 15.17 -13.21 -13.89
CA GLN A 293 16.46 -12.82 -13.31
C GLN A 293 17.33 -12.03 -14.31
N LYS A 294 17.46 -12.51 -15.55
CA LYS A 294 18.23 -11.82 -16.59
C LYS A 294 17.63 -10.48 -17.01
N ALA A 295 16.29 -10.37 -17.02
CA ALA A 295 15.62 -9.12 -17.32
C ALA A 295 15.84 -8.08 -16.21
N LEU A 296 15.79 -8.49 -14.95
CA LEU A 296 16.11 -7.64 -13.80
C LEU A 296 17.58 -7.20 -13.80
N GLU A 297 18.52 -8.12 -14.05
CA GLU A 297 19.95 -7.80 -14.22
C GLU A 297 20.18 -6.78 -15.34
N PHE A 298 19.46 -6.92 -16.47
CA PHE A 298 19.53 -5.98 -17.57
C PHE A 298 19.05 -4.58 -17.15
N ILE A 299 17.91 -4.47 -16.46
CA ILE A 299 17.37 -3.20 -15.96
C ILE A 299 18.37 -2.53 -15.01
N ASN A 300 18.88 -3.27 -14.02
CA ASN A 300 19.82 -2.74 -13.02
C ASN A 300 21.12 -2.22 -13.67
N SER A 301 21.62 -2.92 -14.69
CA SER A 301 22.87 -2.54 -15.36
C SER A 301 22.72 -1.40 -16.38
N HIS A 302 21.51 -1.12 -16.86
CA HIS A 302 21.24 -0.11 -17.88
C HIS A 302 20.34 1.04 -17.38
N TRP A 303 19.98 1.06 -16.09
CA TRP A 303 19.11 2.10 -15.53
C TRP A 303 19.69 3.50 -15.66
N THR A 304 21.01 3.67 -15.55
CA THR A 304 21.67 4.98 -15.63
C THR A 304 22.08 5.36 -17.05
N ASP A 305 21.72 4.56 -18.05
CA ASP A 305 22.06 4.86 -19.44
C ASP A 305 21.40 6.16 -19.89
N VAL A 306 22.11 6.96 -20.68
CA VAL A 306 21.57 8.22 -21.19
C VAL A 306 20.42 7.91 -22.17
N PRO A 307 19.21 8.49 -22.00
CA PRO A 307 18.11 8.31 -22.94
C PRO A 307 18.55 8.64 -24.37
N SER A 308 18.44 7.69 -25.30
CA SER A 308 18.90 7.85 -26.69
C SER A 308 17.75 8.11 -27.67
N GLY A 309 16.89 9.07 -27.34
CA GLY A 309 15.76 9.50 -28.17
C GLY A 309 14.39 9.11 -27.61
N ILE A 310 13.33 9.47 -28.35
CA ILE A 310 11.93 9.45 -27.90
C ILE A 310 11.34 8.03 -27.67
N TRP A 311 12.09 6.98 -27.99
CA TRP A 311 11.65 5.58 -27.82
C TRP A 311 12.66 4.73 -27.06
N TYR A 312 13.66 5.39 -26.48
CA TYR A 312 14.70 4.80 -25.65
C TYR A 312 14.59 5.47 -24.29
N GLY A 313 13.96 4.79 -23.33
CA GLY A 313 13.59 5.42 -22.08
C GLY A 313 13.72 4.52 -20.86
N ASN A 314 14.33 5.13 -19.86
CA ASN A 314 14.41 4.82 -18.43
C ASN A 314 13.75 5.99 -17.68
N ILE A 315 14.20 7.23 -17.95
CA ILE A 315 13.70 8.48 -17.38
C ILE A 315 12.68 9.12 -18.35
N ASP A 316 11.65 9.79 -17.81
CA ASP A 316 10.56 10.46 -18.54
C ASP A 316 9.67 9.57 -19.43
N HIS A 317 9.72 8.24 -19.29
CA HIS A 317 8.96 7.31 -20.13
C HIS A 317 7.84 6.57 -19.35
N PRO A 318 6.71 7.24 -19.05
CA PRO A 318 5.71 6.75 -18.07
C PRO A 318 5.11 5.40 -18.47
N TYR A 319 4.92 5.17 -19.77
CA TYR A 319 4.37 3.92 -20.32
C TYR A 319 5.08 2.65 -19.90
N ALA A 320 6.40 2.73 -19.88
CA ALA A 320 7.21 1.55 -19.72
C ALA A 320 7.56 1.33 -18.26
N MET A 321 7.71 2.43 -17.53
CA MET A 321 7.82 2.43 -16.09
C MET A 321 6.54 1.92 -15.43
N TRP A 322 5.37 2.20 -16.01
CA TRP A 322 4.11 1.64 -15.55
C TRP A 322 4.04 0.11 -15.72
N ALA A 323 4.47 -0.43 -16.87
CA ALA A 323 4.50 -1.89 -17.07
C ALA A 323 5.51 -2.59 -16.15
N LEU A 324 6.67 -1.95 -15.93
CA LEU A 324 7.66 -2.41 -14.97
C LEU A 324 7.09 -2.41 -13.55
N TYR A 325 6.44 -1.32 -13.13
CA TYR A 325 5.74 -1.20 -11.85
C TYR A 325 4.71 -2.33 -11.67
N LYS A 326 3.79 -2.52 -12.63
CA LYS A 326 2.76 -3.55 -12.54
C LYS A 326 3.34 -4.97 -12.52
N ALA A 327 4.46 -5.21 -13.19
CA ALA A 327 5.14 -6.50 -13.11
C ALA A 327 5.70 -6.77 -11.70
N LEU A 328 6.22 -5.75 -11.04
CA LEU A 328 6.78 -5.86 -9.68
C LEU A 328 5.68 -6.02 -8.62
N GLU A 329 4.55 -5.33 -8.79
CA GLU A 329 3.35 -5.50 -7.96
C GLU A 329 2.90 -6.96 -7.91
N VAL A 330 2.87 -7.66 -9.05
CA VAL A 330 2.46 -9.08 -9.14
C VAL A 330 3.36 -10.03 -8.35
N TRP A 331 4.65 -9.71 -8.22
CA TRP A 331 5.61 -10.56 -7.50
C TRP A 331 5.75 -10.18 -6.02
N ASP A 332 4.79 -9.41 -5.47
CA ASP A 332 4.79 -8.91 -4.10
C ASP A 332 6.07 -8.10 -3.74
N PHE A 333 6.74 -7.48 -4.73
CA PHE A 333 7.89 -6.60 -4.45
C PHE A 333 7.48 -5.29 -3.77
N MET A 334 6.19 -4.96 -3.79
CA MET A 334 5.66 -3.71 -3.24
C MET A 334 4.87 -3.93 -1.94
N GLU A 335 4.39 -5.15 -1.67
CA GLU A 335 3.52 -5.48 -0.52
C GLU A 335 3.95 -6.77 0.19
N LYS A 336 4.77 -6.64 1.25
CA LYS A 336 4.77 -7.52 2.44
C LYS A 336 5.69 -6.90 3.50
N TYR A 337 5.24 -6.46 4.68
CA TYR A 337 4.26 -7.07 5.59
C TYR A 337 3.47 -6.02 6.38
N GLY A 338 2.19 -6.30 6.60
CA GLY A 338 1.40 -5.69 7.67
C GLY A 338 0.95 -6.77 8.66
N SER A 339 1.71 -6.97 9.73
CA SER A 339 1.14 -7.35 11.05
C SER A 339 2.20 -7.21 12.15
N GLY A 340 2.40 -5.99 12.64
CA GLY A 340 3.10 -5.73 13.90
C GLY A 340 4.31 -4.82 13.77
N ALA A 341 4.17 -3.59 14.25
CA ALA A 341 5.23 -2.68 14.71
C ALA A 341 6.56 -2.70 13.93
N GLY A 342 6.70 -1.76 12.99
CA GLY A 342 7.98 -1.35 12.39
C GLY A 342 8.42 -2.23 11.23
N GLU A 343 7.89 -2.00 10.03
CA GLU A 343 8.31 -2.75 8.85
C GLU A 343 8.60 -1.81 7.67
N ASP A 344 9.89 -1.75 7.32
CA ASP A 344 10.39 -1.16 6.07
C ASP A 344 9.76 -1.89 4.87
N PHE A 345 9.27 -1.11 3.90
CA PHE A 345 8.97 -1.61 2.56
C PHE A 345 10.24 -2.19 1.92
N PHE A 346 10.07 -3.23 1.10
CA PHE A 346 11.17 -3.87 0.40
C PHE A 346 10.87 -3.93 -1.10
N ILE A 347 11.13 -2.85 -1.84
CA ILE A 347 11.44 -2.98 -3.27
C ILE A 347 12.90 -3.50 -3.41
N GLY A 348 13.20 -4.60 -2.74
CA GLY A 348 14.47 -5.30 -2.94
C GLY A 348 14.32 -6.10 -4.22
N THR A 349 15.13 -5.89 -5.26
CA THR A 349 15.15 -6.69 -6.50
C THR A 349 15.47 -8.19 -6.31
N GLY A 350 15.27 -8.77 -5.12
CA GLY A 350 15.59 -10.16 -4.83
C GLY A 350 17.08 -10.49 -4.92
N MET A 351 17.98 -9.51 -5.07
CA MET A 351 19.43 -9.74 -5.18
C MET A 351 20.12 -9.65 -3.82
N SER A 352 19.71 -10.48 -2.86
CA SER A 352 20.50 -10.70 -1.64
C SER A 352 21.77 -11.50 -1.98
N GLY A 353 22.81 -10.79 -2.43
CA GLY A 353 24.11 -11.37 -2.78
C GLY A 353 25.17 -10.38 -3.25
N ALA A 354 24.80 -9.16 -3.66
CA ALA A 354 25.76 -8.09 -3.95
C ALA A 354 26.05 -7.24 -2.69
N PRO A 355 27.29 -6.75 -2.49
CA PRO A 355 27.55 -5.73 -1.47
C PRO A 355 26.73 -4.48 -1.78
N GLY A 356 25.76 -4.15 -0.92
CA GLY A 356 24.84 -3.02 -1.13
C GLY A 356 23.46 -3.39 -1.68
N GLY A 357 22.88 -4.54 -1.31
CA GLY A 357 21.42 -4.67 -1.38
C GLY A 357 20.80 -3.69 -0.38
N PHE A 358 19.96 -2.78 -0.85
CA PHE A 358 19.40 -1.69 -0.03
C PHE A 358 17.90 -1.84 0.20
N ILE A 359 17.47 -1.31 1.34
CA ILE A 359 16.09 -1.23 1.83
C ILE A 359 15.37 -0.11 1.05
N ILE A 360 14.14 -0.36 0.60
CA ILE A 360 13.30 0.66 -0.05
C ILE A 360 12.00 0.79 0.71
N GLY A 361 12.09 1.57 1.76
CA GLY A 361 11.12 1.65 2.82
C GLY A 361 11.88 2.23 3.98
N GLN A 362 11.74 3.52 4.19
CA GLN A 362 12.18 4.11 5.44
C GLN A 362 10.98 4.02 6.37
N ASP A 363 11.27 3.72 7.63
CA ASP A 363 10.63 4.39 8.76
C ASP A 363 10.09 5.77 8.33
N TRP A 364 8.76 5.88 8.20
CA TRP A 364 8.01 7.05 7.68
C TRP A 364 8.32 8.40 8.38
N TRP A 365 9.16 8.36 9.42
CA TRP A 365 9.54 9.44 10.32
C TRP A 365 11.02 9.87 10.23
N ASP A 366 11.90 9.19 9.47
CA ASP A 366 13.33 9.54 9.38
C ASP A 366 13.68 10.37 8.11
N PRO A 367 13.93 11.69 8.22
CA PRO A 367 14.27 12.55 7.08
C PRO A 367 15.74 12.45 6.62
N THR A 368 16.57 11.58 7.23
CA THR A 368 18.03 11.58 7.03
C THR A 368 18.54 10.49 6.10
N VAL A 369 17.72 9.48 5.79
CA VAL A 369 18.09 8.42 4.87
C VAL A 369 17.77 8.92 3.46
N SER A 370 18.78 9.36 2.74
CA SER A 370 18.62 9.86 1.37
C SER A 370 19.48 9.03 0.43
N SER A 371 18.89 8.65 -0.71
CA SER A 371 19.52 8.14 -1.94
C SER A 371 20.72 7.21 -1.72
N LEU A 372 20.45 5.93 -1.46
CA LEU A 372 21.49 4.91 -1.56
C LEU A 372 21.70 4.59 -3.05
N ALA A 373 22.88 4.97 -3.55
CA ALA A 373 23.30 4.71 -4.93
C ALA A 373 23.06 3.25 -5.31
N GLY A 374 22.18 3.00 -6.30
CA GLY A 374 21.97 1.67 -6.87
C GLY A 374 20.51 1.25 -7.04
N ASP A 375 19.56 1.91 -6.38
CA ASP A 375 18.14 1.67 -6.64
C ASP A 375 17.60 2.58 -7.74
N TRP A 376 16.99 1.95 -8.75
CA TRP A 376 16.43 2.65 -9.88
C TRP A 376 15.05 3.24 -9.61
N TYR A 377 14.27 2.61 -8.73
CA TYR A 377 12.88 2.97 -8.52
C TYR A 377 12.75 4.29 -7.73
N SER A 378 13.44 4.39 -6.60
CA SER A 378 13.52 5.61 -5.78
C SER A 378 14.10 6.76 -6.59
N HIS A 379 15.15 6.50 -7.38
CA HIS A 379 15.70 7.51 -8.30
C HIS A 379 14.64 7.99 -9.31
N TYR A 380 13.76 7.11 -9.79
CA TYR A 380 12.68 7.53 -10.67
C TYR A 380 11.65 8.40 -9.95
N CYS A 381 11.24 8.03 -8.74
CA CYS A 381 10.34 8.83 -7.91
C CYS A 381 10.92 10.23 -7.63
N ASP A 382 12.22 10.33 -7.32
CA ASP A 382 12.93 11.60 -7.14
C ASP A 382 12.79 12.48 -8.39
N VAL A 383 13.06 11.90 -9.56
CA VAL A 383 12.96 12.60 -10.83
C VAL A 383 11.52 13.07 -11.09
N LEU A 384 10.50 12.27 -10.76
CA LEU A 384 9.11 12.68 -10.91
C LEU A 384 8.78 13.85 -10.00
N VAL A 385 9.13 13.80 -8.72
CA VAL A 385 8.88 14.90 -7.78
C VAL A 385 9.60 16.18 -8.22
N ASP A 386 10.87 16.08 -8.62
CA ASP A 386 11.67 17.23 -9.06
C ASP A 386 11.18 17.87 -10.37
N GLN A 387 10.56 17.07 -11.25
CA GLN A 387 10.08 17.55 -12.55
C GLN A 387 8.60 17.99 -12.54
N GLN A 388 7.90 17.91 -11.42
CA GLN A 388 6.50 18.35 -11.35
C GLN A 388 6.42 19.86 -11.64
N ASN A 389 5.49 20.24 -12.53
CA ASN A 389 5.24 21.63 -12.84
C ASN A 389 4.55 22.33 -11.64
N PRO A 390 4.69 23.66 -11.49
CA PRO A 390 4.08 24.40 -10.38
C PRO A 390 2.54 24.34 -10.30
N ASP A 391 1.86 23.91 -11.37
CA ASP A 391 0.41 23.71 -11.41
C ASP A 391 -0.01 22.30 -10.98
N GLY A 392 0.93 21.44 -10.57
CA GLY A 392 0.73 20.04 -10.20
C GLY A 392 0.82 19.06 -11.37
N SER A 393 0.90 19.54 -12.61
CA SER A 393 1.01 18.67 -13.78
C SER A 393 2.43 18.14 -13.98
N TRP A 394 2.55 17.16 -14.87
CA TRP A 394 3.82 16.80 -15.51
C TRP A 394 3.72 17.08 -17.00
N ASN A 395 4.88 17.30 -17.61
CA ASN A 395 4.96 17.37 -19.06
C ASN A 395 4.60 16.01 -19.67
N GLY A 396 3.82 16.05 -20.75
CA GLY A 396 3.55 14.85 -21.55
C GLY A 396 4.82 14.29 -22.19
N TYR A 397 4.75 13.05 -22.67
CA TYR A 397 5.87 12.38 -23.34
C TYR A 397 5.68 12.37 -24.85
N SER A 398 6.67 12.84 -25.62
CA SER A 398 6.58 12.85 -27.09
C SER A 398 5.37 13.64 -27.60
N TYR A 399 4.40 12.98 -28.22
CA TYR A 399 3.12 13.53 -28.66
C TYR A 399 1.98 13.27 -27.67
N TRP A 400 2.25 12.63 -26.54
CA TRP A 400 1.26 12.38 -25.50
C TRP A 400 1.00 13.64 -24.68
N THR A 401 -0.26 13.91 -24.37
CA THR A 401 -0.65 15.07 -23.56
C THR A 401 -0.36 14.83 -22.07
N SER A 402 -0.34 15.92 -21.30
CA SER A 402 -0.11 15.87 -19.86
C SER A 402 -1.12 15.00 -19.12
N ALA A 403 -2.40 14.95 -19.53
CA ALA A 403 -3.41 14.16 -18.83
C ALA A 403 -3.10 12.66 -18.78
N LEU A 404 -2.60 12.09 -19.89
CA LEU A 404 -2.21 10.69 -19.92
C LEU A 404 -0.98 10.42 -19.04
N ALA A 405 0.03 11.31 -19.10
CA ALA A 405 1.27 11.16 -18.35
C ALA A 405 1.07 11.35 -16.84
N VAL A 406 0.29 12.36 -16.43
CA VAL A 406 0.02 12.70 -15.03
C VAL A 406 -0.62 11.52 -14.31
N GLY A 407 -1.65 10.88 -14.88
CA GLY A 407 -2.27 9.71 -14.24
C GLY A 407 -1.26 8.58 -14.00
N TRP A 408 -0.41 8.28 -14.98
CA TRP A 408 0.62 7.25 -14.83
C TRP A 408 1.70 7.61 -13.81
N TYR A 409 2.13 8.86 -13.76
CA TYR A 409 3.09 9.29 -12.75
C TYR A 409 2.51 9.24 -11.34
N ILE A 410 1.23 9.56 -11.16
CA ILE A 410 0.55 9.38 -9.87
C ILE A 410 0.54 7.90 -9.46
N ASN A 411 0.09 7.00 -10.34
CA ASN A 411 0.07 5.56 -10.03
C ASN A 411 1.47 5.00 -9.73
N ILE A 412 2.50 5.51 -10.42
CA ILE A 412 3.89 5.13 -10.14
C ILE A 412 4.29 5.68 -8.77
N LEU A 413 4.08 6.98 -8.48
CA LEU A 413 4.43 7.53 -7.17
C LEU A 413 3.72 6.83 -6.00
N ASN A 414 2.47 6.39 -6.20
CA ASN A 414 1.66 5.67 -5.22
C ASN A 414 1.97 4.16 -5.14
N ALA A 415 2.91 3.62 -5.92
CA ALA A 415 3.13 2.18 -5.93
C ALA A 415 3.55 1.60 -4.55
N THR A 416 4.17 2.42 -3.69
CA THR A 416 4.53 2.05 -2.31
C THR A 416 3.39 2.25 -1.30
N GLY A 417 2.21 2.68 -1.77
CA GLY A 417 1.11 3.16 -0.95
C GLY A 417 1.33 4.57 -0.42
N SER A 418 0.24 5.18 0.07
CA SER A 418 0.29 6.43 0.83
C SER A 418 0.90 6.19 2.21
N PRO A 419 1.57 7.18 2.80
CA PRO A 419 1.86 7.16 4.23
C PRO A 419 0.60 6.85 5.02
N PRO A 420 0.68 6.02 6.09
CA PRO A 420 -0.40 6.05 7.06
C PRO A 420 -0.62 7.52 7.45
N PRO A 421 -1.89 7.97 7.57
CA PRO A 421 -2.20 9.34 7.95
C PRO A 421 -1.33 9.70 9.16
N GLN A 422 -0.54 10.77 9.06
CA GLN A 422 0.33 11.15 10.17
C GLN A 422 -0.56 11.50 11.35
N THR A 423 -0.66 10.58 12.30
CA THR A 423 -1.46 10.79 13.51
C THR A 423 -0.60 11.58 14.49
N ILE A 424 -1.12 12.70 14.97
CA ILE A 424 -0.45 13.51 15.97
C ILE A 424 -0.62 12.81 17.32
N SER A 425 0.48 12.31 17.88
CA SER A 425 0.50 11.77 19.23
C SER A 425 0.26 12.90 20.23
N VAL A 426 -0.73 12.73 21.11
CA VAL A 426 -1.05 13.66 22.19
C VAL A 426 -0.95 12.96 23.54
N PHE A 427 -0.57 13.71 24.57
CA PHE A 427 -0.62 13.21 25.94
C PHE A 427 -2.06 13.22 26.44
N ILE A 428 -2.47 12.15 27.13
CA ILE A 428 -3.77 12.11 27.81
C ILE A 428 -3.62 11.69 29.27
N ASP A 429 -4.53 12.17 30.12
CA ASP A 429 -4.66 11.78 31.52
C ASP A 429 -6.14 11.47 31.83
N ILE A 430 -6.42 10.22 32.18
CA ILE A 430 -7.72 9.75 32.61
C ILE A 430 -7.80 9.93 34.12
N HIS A 431 -8.77 10.71 34.59
CA HIS A 431 -8.79 11.21 35.97
C HIS A 431 -7.58 12.09 36.32
N PRO A 432 -7.50 13.31 35.75
CA PRO A 432 -6.49 14.31 36.11
C PRO A 432 -6.22 14.39 37.62
N GLN A 433 -4.93 14.35 37.99
CA GLN A 433 -4.44 14.34 39.38
C GLN A 433 -4.74 13.06 40.17
N SER A 434 -5.09 11.97 39.50
CA SER A 434 -5.24 10.63 40.08
C SER A 434 -4.14 9.71 39.56
N CYS A 435 -3.68 8.79 40.42
CA CYS A 435 -2.85 7.67 39.99
C CYS A 435 -2.88 6.57 41.09
N PRO A 436 -3.21 5.30 40.76
CA PRO A 436 -3.76 4.86 39.47
C PRO A 436 -5.13 5.50 39.20
N ASN A 437 -5.70 5.26 38.02
CA ASN A 437 -6.95 5.88 37.57
C ASN A 437 -8.14 4.93 37.79
N PRO A 438 -8.89 5.05 38.91
CA PRO A 438 -9.85 4.02 39.28
C PRO A 438 -11.17 4.17 38.52
N LEU A 439 -11.55 3.14 37.77
CA LEU A 439 -12.86 3.06 37.14
C LEU A 439 -13.77 2.11 37.92
N ASN A 440 -14.88 2.61 38.45
CA ASN A 440 -15.86 1.77 39.14
C ASN A 440 -17.01 1.39 38.19
N PRO A 441 -17.17 0.11 37.83
CA PRO A 441 -18.22 -0.34 36.92
C PRO A 441 -19.66 -0.06 37.38
N LYS A 442 -19.87 0.18 38.67
CA LYS A 442 -21.18 0.50 39.26
C LYS A 442 -21.47 2.00 39.29
N SER A 443 -20.50 2.85 38.93
CA SER A 443 -20.67 4.30 38.91
C SER A 443 -21.59 4.71 37.76
N LYS A 444 -22.58 5.56 38.07
CA LYS A 444 -23.45 6.22 37.09
C LYS A 444 -22.99 7.66 36.80
N GLY A 445 -21.73 7.94 37.10
CA GLY A 445 -21.13 9.25 36.93
C GLY A 445 -20.52 9.40 35.54
N VAL A 446 -19.47 10.22 35.48
CA VAL A 446 -18.68 10.42 34.28
C VAL A 446 -17.23 10.02 34.54
N VAL A 447 -16.55 9.57 33.49
CA VAL A 447 -15.09 9.41 33.47
C VAL A 447 -14.50 10.72 32.94
N PRO A 448 -13.78 11.49 33.78
CA PRO A 448 -13.04 12.66 33.32
C PRO A 448 -11.77 12.21 32.60
N VAL A 449 -11.50 12.79 31.44
CA VAL A 449 -10.26 12.61 30.68
C VAL A 449 -9.77 13.99 30.27
N ALA A 450 -8.48 14.19 30.12
CA ALA A 450 -7.90 15.40 29.55
C ALA A 450 -6.91 15.04 28.44
N ILE A 451 -7.01 15.71 27.30
CA ILE A 451 -5.92 15.76 26.31
C ILE A 451 -5.07 16.97 26.69
N LEU A 452 -3.79 16.75 26.94
CA LEU A 452 -2.93 17.72 27.60
C LEU A 452 -2.23 18.63 26.59
N GLY A 453 -2.25 19.93 26.86
CA GLY A 453 -1.53 20.91 26.06
C GLY A 453 -0.03 20.87 26.36
N THR A 454 0.78 21.27 25.38
CA THR A 454 2.24 21.42 25.56
C THR A 454 2.72 22.71 24.89
N ASP A 455 4.03 23.01 24.94
CA ASP A 455 4.62 24.07 24.12
C ASP A 455 4.63 23.75 22.63
N GLU A 456 4.49 22.48 22.27
CA GLU A 456 4.49 21.98 20.90
C GLU A 456 3.07 21.74 20.35
N PHE A 457 2.07 21.57 21.20
CA PHE A 457 0.72 21.22 20.79
C PHE A 457 -0.38 22.06 21.47
N ASP A 458 -1.18 22.75 20.64
CA ASP A 458 -2.35 23.53 21.06
C ASP A 458 -3.63 22.71 20.89
N VAL A 459 -4.18 22.21 22.00
CA VAL A 459 -5.39 21.38 22.04
C VAL A 459 -6.64 22.09 21.50
N THR A 460 -6.64 23.42 21.35
CA THR A 460 -7.80 24.16 20.81
C THR A 460 -7.98 23.97 19.31
N THR A 461 -7.00 23.35 18.64
CA THR A 461 -7.03 23.00 17.21
C THR A 461 -7.82 21.72 16.92
N ILE A 462 -8.13 20.92 17.95
CA ILE A 462 -8.90 19.67 17.83
C ILE A 462 -10.39 19.97 17.60
N ASP A 463 -11.04 19.24 16.68
CA ASP A 463 -12.50 19.22 16.54
C ASP A 463 -13.13 18.32 17.62
N PRO A 464 -13.82 18.88 18.63
CA PRO A 464 -14.42 18.08 19.70
C PRO A 464 -15.49 17.11 19.23
N GLY A 465 -16.11 17.36 18.07
CA GLY A 465 -17.16 16.50 17.51
C GLY A 465 -16.66 15.17 16.97
N THR A 466 -15.34 15.05 16.79
CA THR A 466 -14.66 13.87 16.23
C THR A 466 -14.09 12.97 17.31
N ILE A 467 -14.09 13.41 18.57
CA ILE A 467 -13.41 12.72 19.67
C ILE A 467 -14.15 11.45 20.08
N LEU A 468 -13.40 10.35 20.14
CA LEU A 468 -13.87 9.05 20.64
C LEU A 468 -12.90 8.50 21.68
N LEU A 469 -13.43 7.72 22.62
CA LEU A 469 -12.66 6.96 23.62
C LEU A 469 -12.93 5.46 23.41
N ASP A 470 -11.89 4.68 23.21
CA ASP A 470 -11.98 3.25 22.90
C ASP A 470 -10.95 2.40 23.66
N ARG A 471 -11.09 1.07 23.59
CA ARG A 471 -10.18 0.08 24.18
C ARG A 471 -8.96 -0.21 23.28
N ASN A 472 -9.15 -0.20 21.96
CA ASN A 472 -8.09 -0.32 20.94
C ASN A 472 -8.67 0.01 19.54
N MET A 473 -7.85 0.47 18.59
CA MET A 473 -8.29 0.77 17.21
C MET A 473 -8.70 -0.47 16.39
N ASP A 474 -8.32 -1.68 16.81
CA ASP A 474 -8.61 -2.94 16.09
C ASP A 474 -9.96 -3.58 16.44
N ASP A 475 -10.74 -3.00 17.36
CA ASP A 475 -12.00 -3.59 17.82
C ASP A 475 -13.19 -3.07 16.98
N GLU A 476 -14.08 -3.97 16.52
CA GLU A 476 -15.27 -3.61 15.71
C GLU A 476 -16.36 -2.87 16.53
N LEU A 477 -16.06 -2.48 17.77
CA LEU A 477 -16.96 -1.77 18.66
C LEU A 477 -16.89 -0.26 18.38
N ALA A 478 -18.06 0.41 18.38
CA ALA A 478 -18.10 1.85 18.20
C ALA A 478 -17.56 2.56 19.46
N GLY A 479 -16.50 3.36 19.32
CA GLY A 479 -15.93 4.20 20.37
C GLY A 479 -16.95 5.12 21.06
N VAL A 480 -16.63 5.54 22.29
CA VAL A 480 -17.53 6.33 23.14
C VAL A 480 -17.28 7.82 22.95
N ALA A 481 -18.28 8.58 22.48
CA ALA A 481 -18.18 10.04 22.36
C ALA A 481 -18.29 10.76 23.73
N PRO A 482 -17.63 11.91 23.92
CA PRO A 482 -17.75 12.69 25.15
C PRO A 482 -19.14 13.33 25.29
N LEU A 483 -19.66 13.38 26.52
CA LEU A 483 -20.93 14.07 26.84
C LEU A 483 -20.78 15.60 26.79
N ARG A 484 -19.57 16.09 27.08
CA ARG A 484 -19.19 17.51 27.09
C ARG A 484 -17.68 17.66 27.21
N TRP A 485 -17.20 18.83 26.83
CA TRP A 485 -15.80 19.23 26.91
C TRP A 485 -15.63 20.68 27.38
N ALA A 486 -14.44 21.02 27.85
CA ALA A 486 -14.03 22.38 28.22
C ALA A 486 -12.50 22.51 28.13
N PHE A 487 -12.00 23.74 27.98
CA PHE A 487 -10.57 24.03 27.95
C PHE A 487 -10.12 24.58 29.31
N GLU A 488 -9.33 23.80 30.04
CA GLU A 488 -8.89 24.09 31.40
C GLU A 488 -7.52 23.44 31.62
N ASP A 489 -6.58 24.15 32.23
CA ASP A 489 -5.27 23.61 32.65
C ASP A 489 -5.46 22.77 33.93
N VAL A 490 -5.35 21.45 33.83
CA VAL A 490 -5.72 20.50 34.90
C VAL A 490 -4.63 19.50 35.26
N ALA A 491 -3.74 19.14 34.34
CA ALA A 491 -2.72 18.11 34.53
C ALA A 491 -1.42 18.44 33.79
N THR A 492 -0.36 17.69 34.11
CA THR A 492 0.95 17.75 33.43
C THR A 492 1.12 16.49 32.61
N PRO A 493 1.69 16.52 31.39
CA PRO A 493 2.10 15.32 30.66
C PRO A 493 2.92 14.34 31.50
N PHE A 494 2.71 13.05 31.32
CA PHE A 494 3.54 12.00 31.90
C PHE A 494 4.45 11.40 30.82
N GLU A 495 5.75 11.47 31.03
CA GLU A 495 6.76 10.84 30.17
C GLU A 495 7.30 9.57 30.85
N GLY A 496 6.76 8.41 30.48
CA GLY A 496 7.19 7.11 31.00
C GLY A 496 6.43 5.95 30.37
N ASP A 497 6.58 4.74 30.92
CA ASP A 497 5.95 3.54 30.35
C ASP A 497 4.41 3.64 30.38
N GLU A 498 3.77 2.99 29.40
CA GLU A 498 2.33 2.89 29.26
C GLU A 498 1.66 2.36 30.56
N CYS A 499 0.52 2.96 30.93
CA CYS A 499 -0.20 2.73 32.20
C CYS A 499 0.50 3.18 33.49
N ASN A 500 1.70 3.75 33.43
CA ASN A 500 2.21 4.54 34.56
C ASN A 500 1.61 5.94 34.51
N CYS A 501 1.53 6.55 35.69
CA CYS A 501 0.97 7.89 35.85
C CYS A 501 1.66 8.60 37.02
N HIS A 502 1.45 9.90 37.11
CA HIS A 502 1.78 10.70 38.28
C HIS A 502 0.50 11.38 38.79
N THR A 503 0.63 12.29 39.76
CA THR A 503 -0.51 13.08 40.25
C THR A 503 -0.25 14.58 40.11
N GLU A 504 0.55 14.95 39.12
CA GLU A 504 0.88 16.36 38.87
C GLU A 504 -0.33 17.08 38.29
N GLY A 505 -0.49 18.35 38.65
CA GLY A 505 -1.65 19.17 38.29
C GLY A 505 -1.32 20.11 37.15
N ALA A 506 -2.00 21.25 37.13
CA ALA A 506 -1.80 22.30 36.14
C ALA A 506 -0.32 22.70 35.94
N ASP A 507 0.12 22.80 34.69
CA ASP A 507 1.50 23.10 34.30
C ASP A 507 1.67 24.43 33.52
N GLY A 508 0.56 25.10 33.22
CA GLY A 508 0.52 26.37 32.50
C GLY A 508 0.13 26.25 31.02
N TYR A 509 -0.09 25.03 30.51
CA TYR A 509 -0.65 24.78 29.19
C TYR A 509 -2.15 24.48 29.29
N VAL A 510 -2.91 24.83 28.26
CA VAL A 510 -4.37 24.61 28.26
C VAL A 510 -4.63 23.16 27.87
N ASP A 511 -5.39 22.44 28.69
CA ASP A 511 -5.84 21.08 28.37
C ASP A 511 -7.27 21.08 27.84
N MET A 512 -7.60 20.07 27.01
CA MET A 512 -8.97 19.79 26.61
C MET A 512 -9.54 18.73 27.54
N THR A 513 -10.36 19.18 28.49
CA THR A 513 -11.05 18.30 29.42
C THR A 513 -12.32 17.72 28.78
N LEU A 514 -12.52 16.42 28.95
CA LEU A 514 -13.61 15.62 28.39
C LEU A 514 -14.34 14.90 29.53
N LYS A 515 -15.65 14.67 29.35
CA LYS A 515 -16.45 13.86 30.30
C LYS A 515 -17.20 12.77 29.54
N PHE A 516 -16.85 11.51 29.77
CA PHE A 516 -17.49 10.35 29.15
C PHE A 516 -18.49 9.71 30.09
N ASP A 517 -19.57 9.10 29.57
CA ASP A 517 -20.50 8.34 30.39
C ASP A 517 -19.82 7.05 30.90
N THR A 518 -19.79 6.85 32.22
CA THR A 518 -19.10 5.68 32.80
C THR A 518 -19.69 4.35 32.35
N GLN A 519 -21.01 4.26 32.14
CA GLN A 519 -21.64 3.00 31.74
C GLN A 519 -21.36 2.68 30.26
N ALA A 520 -21.25 3.69 29.40
CA ALA A 520 -20.83 3.53 28.02
C ALA A 520 -19.38 3.04 27.91
N VAL A 521 -18.45 3.64 28.66
CA VAL A 521 -17.04 3.19 28.70
C VAL A 521 -16.93 1.75 29.20
N ILE A 522 -17.66 1.39 30.25
CA ILE A 522 -17.67 0.00 30.76
C ILE A 522 -18.27 -0.97 29.74
N ALA A 523 -19.29 -0.56 28.97
CA ALA A 523 -19.84 -1.40 27.92
C ALA A 523 -18.82 -1.63 26.78
N ALA A 524 -18.03 -0.63 26.42
CA ALA A 524 -16.95 -0.75 25.44
C ALA A 524 -15.81 -1.66 25.92
N LEU A 525 -15.51 -1.66 27.22
CA LEU A 525 -14.50 -2.57 27.81
C LEU A 525 -14.91 -4.05 27.81
N GLY A 526 -16.22 -4.35 27.76
CA GLY A 526 -16.75 -5.71 27.85
C GLY A 526 -16.72 -6.27 29.28
N ASP A 527 -16.38 -7.57 29.41
CA ASP A 527 -16.32 -8.23 30.72
C ASP A 527 -15.11 -7.75 31.54
N VAL A 528 -15.37 -7.23 32.76
CA VAL A 528 -14.35 -6.66 33.64
C VAL A 528 -14.35 -7.28 35.05
N ASN A 529 -13.15 -7.44 35.64
CA ASN A 529 -12.91 -7.93 36.99
C ASN A 529 -12.20 -6.89 37.86
N ASP A 530 -12.30 -7.04 39.19
CA ASP A 530 -11.68 -6.14 40.17
C ASP A 530 -10.15 -6.23 40.09
N GLY A 531 -9.50 -5.10 39.79
CA GLY A 531 -8.04 -4.99 39.60
C GLY A 531 -7.57 -5.09 38.15
N ASP A 532 -8.46 -5.33 37.19
CA ASP A 532 -8.09 -5.35 35.77
C ASP A 532 -7.58 -3.96 35.34
N LEU A 533 -6.53 -3.94 34.53
CA LEU A 533 -5.92 -2.75 33.96
C LEU A 533 -6.22 -2.73 32.47
N PHE A 534 -6.78 -1.63 31.98
CA PHE A 534 -7.12 -1.45 30.57
C PHE A 534 -6.50 -0.17 30.04
N PRO A 535 -5.74 -0.22 28.92
CA PRO A 535 -5.48 0.98 28.15
C PRO A 535 -6.78 1.47 27.53
N LEU A 536 -6.94 2.78 27.52
CA LEU A 536 -7.99 3.47 26.78
C LEU A 536 -7.32 4.48 25.86
N VAL A 537 -7.74 4.46 24.59
CA VAL A 537 -7.22 5.30 23.51
C VAL A 537 -8.23 6.40 23.23
N VAL A 538 -7.78 7.64 23.22
CA VAL A 538 -8.55 8.78 22.72
C VAL A 538 -8.12 9.03 21.29
N THR A 539 -9.07 9.06 20.37
CA THR A 539 -8.86 9.46 18.97
C THR A 539 -9.69 10.70 18.64
N GLY A 540 -9.27 11.46 17.63
CA GLY A 540 -10.04 12.57 17.06
C GLY A 540 -9.33 13.16 15.84
N MET A 541 -9.82 14.30 15.35
CA MET A 541 -9.22 15.04 14.24
C MET A 541 -9.02 16.51 14.61
N LEU A 542 -8.02 17.15 14.02
CA LEU A 542 -7.92 18.60 13.99
C LEU A 542 -9.09 19.21 13.19
N LEU A 543 -9.44 20.46 13.45
CA LEU A 543 -10.39 21.21 12.62
C LEU A 543 -9.84 21.29 11.18
N GLU A 544 -10.74 21.35 10.19
CA GLU A 544 -10.36 21.43 8.77
C GLU A 544 -9.38 22.58 8.47
N GLU A 545 -9.53 23.72 9.15
CA GLU A 545 -8.64 24.89 9.00
C GLU A 545 -7.21 24.66 9.52
N PHE A 546 -7.00 23.60 10.32
CA PHE A 546 -5.71 23.13 10.81
C PHE A 546 -5.25 21.83 10.13
N GLY A 547 -5.87 21.44 9.03
CA GLY A 547 -5.43 20.33 8.17
C GLY A 547 -6.19 19.02 8.36
N GLY A 548 -7.15 18.94 9.30
CA GLY A 548 -7.99 17.74 9.46
C GLY A 548 -7.24 16.48 9.90
N THR A 549 -6.01 16.63 10.40
CA THR A 549 -5.11 15.52 10.78
C THR A 549 -5.63 14.75 11.99
N ASP A 550 -5.50 13.43 11.99
CA ASP A 550 -5.86 12.58 13.13
C ASP A 550 -4.99 12.87 14.35
N VAL A 551 -5.57 12.74 15.55
CA VAL A 551 -4.88 12.85 16.84
C VAL A 551 -5.15 11.61 17.68
N GLU A 552 -4.16 11.13 18.42
CA GLU A 552 -4.27 9.94 19.25
C GLU A 552 -3.44 10.04 20.53
N GLY A 553 -3.99 9.55 21.64
CA GLY A 553 -3.24 9.32 22.87
C GLY A 553 -3.84 8.21 23.71
N SER A 554 -3.04 7.60 24.59
CA SER A 554 -3.48 6.52 25.47
C SER A 554 -3.09 6.73 26.93
N ASP A 555 -3.94 6.24 27.84
CA ASP A 555 -3.72 6.15 29.29
C ASP A 555 -4.61 5.02 29.84
N CYS A 556 -4.32 4.53 31.05
CA CYS A 556 -4.91 3.31 31.57
C CYS A 556 -5.82 3.53 32.78
N VAL A 557 -6.87 2.73 32.85
CA VAL A 557 -7.77 2.65 34.01
C VAL A 557 -7.61 1.33 34.74
N ILE A 558 -7.77 1.38 36.07
CA ILE A 558 -7.85 0.19 36.93
C ILE A 558 -9.28 -0.02 37.43
N ILE A 559 -9.83 -1.22 37.22
CA ILE A 559 -11.19 -1.55 37.63
C ILE A 559 -11.28 -1.71 39.16
N ASN A 560 -12.17 -0.95 39.79
CA ASN A 560 -12.36 -0.93 41.25
C ASN A 560 -13.81 -1.23 41.63
N LEU A 561 -14.17 -2.51 41.71
CA LEU A 561 -15.51 -2.99 42.05
C LEU A 561 -15.82 -2.90 43.55
N LYS A 562 -14.77 -2.98 44.39
CA LYS A 562 -14.91 -3.07 45.85
C LYS A 562 -14.79 -1.74 46.57
N ASN A 563 -14.49 -0.62 45.89
CA ASN A 563 -14.18 0.68 46.49
C ASN A 563 -13.09 0.60 47.58
N ASN A 564 -12.22 -0.42 47.49
CA ASN A 564 -11.28 -0.79 48.54
C ASN A 564 -9.84 -0.40 48.20
N LEU A 565 -9.63 0.44 47.18
CA LEU A 565 -8.34 1.07 46.90
C LEU A 565 -8.01 2.08 48.01
N LYS A 566 -7.71 1.57 49.20
CA LYS A 566 -6.89 2.27 50.17
C LYS A 566 -5.49 2.27 49.61
N LYS A 567 -4.89 3.47 49.57
CA LYS A 567 -3.48 3.88 49.56
C LYS A 567 -2.43 2.81 49.94
N GLU A 568 -2.41 1.69 49.25
CA GLU A 568 -1.43 0.59 49.29
C GLU A 568 -1.27 0.07 47.85
N LEU A 569 -0.93 0.98 46.94
CA LEU A 569 -0.22 0.70 45.69
C LEU A 569 0.90 1.76 45.55
N VAL A 570 1.62 1.97 46.66
CA VAL A 570 2.99 2.49 46.60
C VAL A 570 3.85 1.36 47.14
N GLY A 571 4.48 0.62 46.24
CA GLY A 571 5.44 -0.43 46.59
C GLY A 571 5.17 -1.77 45.95
N THR A 572 5.16 -1.88 44.63
CA THR A 572 6.30 -2.44 43.87
C THR A 572 5.95 -2.34 42.39
N VAL A 573 6.73 -1.53 41.66
CA VAL A 573 7.13 -1.84 40.28
C VAL A 573 7.19 -3.36 40.16
N GLY A 574 6.38 -3.95 39.26
CA GLY A 574 6.57 -5.34 38.86
C GLY A 574 8.04 -5.47 38.54
N ALA A 575 8.76 -6.19 39.42
CA ALA A 575 10.20 -6.03 39.53
C ALA A 575 10.78 -6.11 38.12
N VAL A 576 11.53 -5.07 37.71
CA VAL A 576 12.30 -5.10 36.46
C VAL A 576 12.92 -6.49 36.39
N PRO A 577 12.54 -7.31 35.40
CA PRO A 577 12.89 -8.71 35.43
C PRO A 577 14.41 -8.78 35.50
N THR A 578 14.94 -9.50 36.48
CA THR A 578 16.40 -9.64 36.63
C THR A 578 16.96 -10.75 35.75
N GLU A 579 16.09 -11.52 35.10
CA GLU A 579 16.44 -12.63 34.23
C GLU A 579 15.50 -12.74 33.03
N PHE A 580 16.00 -13.32 31.95
CA PHE A 580 15.16 -13.77 30.85
C PHE A 580 14.27 -14.94 31.31
N ALA A 581 12.99 -14.88 30.98
CA ALA A 581 12.06 -15.97 31.27
C ALA A 581 11.08 -16.18 30.13
N LEU A 582 10.63 -17.43 29.96
CA LEU A 582 9.52 -17.80 29.08
C LEU A 582 8.48 -18.53 29.94
N SER A 583 7.25 -18.02 29.98
CA SER A 583 6.14 -18.57 30.76
C SER A 583 5.36 -19.62 29.99
N GLN A 584 4.57 -20.42 30.72
CA GLN A 584 3.63 -21.36 30.10
C GLN A 584 2.49 -20.57 29.46
N ASN A 585 2.16 -20.90 28.21
CA ASN A 585 1.06 -20.27 27.50
C ASN A 585 -0.28 -20.49 28.24
N GLN A 586 -1.17 -19.49 28.21
CA GLN A 586 -2.50 -19.58 28.81
C GLN A 586 -3.58 -19.03 27.87
N PRO A 587 -4.70 -19.76 27.67
CA PRO A 587 -4.99 -21.10 28.20
C PRO A 587 -4.11 -22.21 27.56
N ASN A 588 -4.01 -23.37 28.20
CA ASN A 588 -3.40 -24.57 27.61
C ASN A 588 -4.04 -25.85 28.18
N PRO A 589 -4.80 -26.63 27.39
CA PRO A 589 -5.05 -26.47 25.95
C PRO A 589 -5.85 -25.21 25.59
N PHE A 590 -5.74 -24.75 24.35
CA PHE A 590 -6.43 -23.54 23.85
C PHE A 590 -7.22 -23.78 22.56
N ASN A 591 -8.17 -22.89 22.27
CA ASN A 591 -9.00 -22.91 21.05
C ASN A 591 -9.58 -21.51 20.74
N PRO A 592 -9.27 -20.86 19.60
CA PRO A 592 -8.10 -21.07 18.74
C PRO A 592 -6.87 -20.28 19.23
N GLN A 593 -7.00 -19.42 20.24
CA GLN A 593 -5.95 -18.49 20.65
C GLN A 593 -5.38 -18.72 22.07
N THR A 594 -4.11 -18.40 22.28
CA THR A 594 -3.42 -18.43 23.57
C THR A 594 -2.43 -17.27 23.71
N SER A 595 -2.23 -16.78 24.92
CA SER A 595 -1.19 -15.80 25.25
C SER A 595 0.08 -16.49 25.75
N ILE A 596 1.24 -15.97 25.38
CA ILE A 596 2.57 -16.40 25.81
C ILE A 596 3.26 -15.20 26.45
N GLU A 597 3.55 -15.29 27.75
CA GLU A 597 4.30 -14.28 28.47
C GLU A 597 5.80 -14.63 28.49
N TYR A 598 6.66 -13.61 28.41
CA TYR A 598 8.11 -13.73 28.56
C TYR A 598 8.70 -12.46 29.20
N SER A 599 9.93 -12.52 29.70
CA SER A 599 10.61 -11.38 30.31
C SER A 599 11.99 -11.15 29.71
N VAL A 600 12.36 -9.88 29.61
CA VAL A 600 13.60 -9.38 29.00
C VAL A 600 14.25 -8.43 30.02
N PRO A 601 15.37 -8.81 30.67
CA PRO A 601 15.98 -8.04 31.76
C PRO A 601 16.85 -6.87 31.29
N THR A 602 17.17 -6.82 30.00
CA THR A 602 17.93 -5.77 29.31
C THR A 602 17.50 -5.77 27.85
N GLU A 603 17.54 -4.63 27.18
CA GLU A 603 17.27 -4.54 25.74
C GLU A 603 18.08 -5.59 24.97
N GLU A 604 17.40 -6.42 24.18
CA GLU A 604 17.99 -7.55 23.47
C GLU A 604 17.12 -7.96 22.27
N PHE A 605 17.74 -8.54 21.24
CA PHE A 605 17.01 -9.10 20.11
C PHE A 605 16.36 -10.44 20.50
N VAL A 606 15.03 -10.50 20.44
CA VAL A 606 14.24 -11.66 20.85
C VAL A 606 13.67 -12.37 19.63
N THR A 607 13.86 -13.68 19.57
CA THR A 607 13.17 -14.57 18.62
C THR A 607 12.23 -15.51 19.38
N LEU A 608 10.94 -15.48 19.10
CA LEU A 608 9.96 -16.42 19.63
C LEU A 608 9.28 -17.18 18.48
N GLU A 609 9.49 -18.49 18.44
CA GLU A 609 9.13 -19.32 17.28
C GLU A 609 8.32 -20.54 17.70
N ILE A 610 7.38 -20.95 16.87
CA ILE A 610 6.54 -22.14 17.05
C ILE A 610 7.01 -23.25 16.12
N TYR A 611 7.06 -24.46 16.64
CA TYR A 611 7.50 -25.66 15.95
C TYR A 611 6.47 -26.78 16.09
N ASP A 612 6.36 -27.60 15.06
CA ASP A 612 5.68 -28.88 15.15
C ASP A 612 6.56 -29.95 15.86
N LEU A 613 6.03 -31.16 16.07
CA LEU A 613 6.77 -32.24 16.71
C LEU A 613 7.91 -32.82 15.87
N ARG A 614 7.99 -32.49 14.58
CA ARG A 614 9.09 -32.86 13.68
C ARG A 614 10.23 -31.83 13.74
N GLY A 615 10.02 -30.72 14.46
CA GLY A 615 10.96 -29.61 14.52
C GLY A 615 10.87 -28.68 13.30
N SER A 616 9.83 -28.80 12.48
CA SER A 616 9.56 -27.84 11.41
C SER A 616 8.99 -26.56 12.03
N LEU A 617 9.52 -25.41 11.61
CA LEU A 617 8.99 -24.11 11.97
C LEU A 617 7.56 -24.00 11.43
N VAL A 618 6.65 -23.56 12.29
CA VAL A 618 5.24 -23.34 12.00
C VAL A 618 4.96 -21.86 11.82
N ARG A 619 5.47 -21.03 12.73
CA ARG A 619 5.30 -19.58 12.70
C ARG A 619 6.34 -18.90 13.59
N ARG A 620 6.84 -17.73 13.20
CA ARG A 620 7.55 -16.82 14.12
C ARG A 620 6.56 -15.81 14.69
N LEU A 621 6.57 -15.66 16.00
CA LEU A 621 5.71 -14.73 16.73
C LEU A 621 6.42 -13.42 17.08
N VAL A 622 7.74 -13.49 17.31
CA VAL A 622 8.59 -12.33 17.63
C VAL A 622 9.93 -12.53 16.93
N ASN A 623 10.46 -11.48 16.30
CA ASN A 623 11.78 -11.48 15.64
C ASN A 623 12.35 -10.06 15.56
N GLU A 624 12.54 -9.42 16.70
CA GLU A 624 12.82 -7.98 16.81
C GLU A 624 13.56 -7.64 18.11
N ALA A 625 14.08 -6.43 18.23
CA ALA A 625 14.61 -5.90 19.48
C ALA A 625 13.47 -5.63 20.47
N LYS A 626 13.59 -6.13 21.70
CA LYS A 626 12.64 -5.87 22.78
C LYS A 626 13.30 -5.10 23.91
N SER A 627 12.61 -4.08 24.41
CA SER A 627 13.01 -3.30 25.58
C SER A 627 12.95 -4.14 26.87
N ILE A 628 13.58 -3.62 27.92
CA ILE A 628 13.54 -4.21 29.25
C ILE A 628 12.09 -4.28 29.76
N GLY A 629 11.64 -5.46 30.20
CA GLY A 629 10.27 -5.61 30.70
C GLY A 629 9.69 -7.01 30.59
N HIS A 630 8.44 -7.13 31.03
CA HIS A 630 7.60 -8.30 30.78
C HIS A 630 6.81 -8.05 29.50
N HIS A 631 6.75 -9.06 28.63
CA HIS A 631 6.14 -9.00 27.31
C HIS A 631 5.10 -10.11 27.16
N THR A 632 4.04 -9.85 26.41
CA THR A 632 2.99 -10.84 26.10
C THR A 632 2.73 -10.86 24.60
N ILE A 633 2.63 -12.05 24.02
CA ILE A 633 2.29 -12.23 22.60
C ILE A 633 1.21 -13.29 22.43
N VAL A 634 0.30 -13.09 21.49
CA VAL A 634 -0.81 -14.00 21.21
C VAL A 634 -0.49 -14.87 20.00
N TRP A 635 -0.79 -16.17 20.10
CA TRP A 635 -0.86 -17.05 18.94
C TRP A 635 -2.30 -17.47 18.68
N ASP A 636 -2.75 -17.29 17.45
CA ASP A 636 -4.09 -17.55 16.90
C ASP A 636 -4.29 -18.99 16.36
N GLY A 637 -3.25 -19.83 16.42
CA GLY A 637 -3.31 -21.19 15.86
C GLY A 637 -3.23 -21.24 14.33
N LEU A 638 -2.62 -20.24 13.69
CA LEU A 638 -2.27 -20.22 12.26
C LEU A 638 -0.76 -20.45 12.06
N ASP A 639 -0.40 -21.02 10.90
CA ASP A 639 0.98 -21.10 10.42
C ASP A 639 1.43 -19.80 9.71
N GLU A 640 2.68 -19.78 9.23
CA GLU A 640 3.29 -18.65 8.51
C GLU A 640 2.56 -18.28 7.20
N TYR A 641 1.69 -19.15 6.67
CA TYR A 641 0.90 -18.91 5.46
C TYR A 641 -0.55 -18.54 5.78
N GLY A 642 -0.87 -18.21 7.03
CA GLY A 642 -2.23 -17.89 7.48
C GLY A 642 -3.16 -19.11 7.54
N SER A 643 -2.64 -20.32 7.37
CA SER A 643 -3.44 -21.54 7.37
C SER A 643 -3.61 -22.10 8.78
N PRO A 644 -4.82 -22.56 9.15
CA PRO A 644 -5.07 -23.32 10.37
C PRO A 644 -4.11 -24.47 10.64
N VAL A 645 -3.46 -24.46 11.80
CA VAL A 645 -2.71 -25.63 12.25
C VAL A 645 -3.67 -26.72 12.76
N VAL A 646 -3.28 -27.99 12.62
CA VAL A 646 -4.10 -29.13 13.07
C VAL A 646 -4.17 -29.23 14.60
N THR A 647 -5.26 -29.82 15.12
CA THR A 647 -5.35 -30.21 16.54
C THR A 647 -4.14 -31.06 16.93
N GLY A 648 -3.39 -30.62 17.94
CA GLY A 648 -2.12 -31.28 18.27
C GLY A 648 -1.26 -30.55 19.29
N MET A 649 -0.11 -31.15 19.58
CA MET A 649 0.91 -30.56 20.45
C MET A 649 1.95 -29.84 19.60
N TYR A 650 2.29 -28.63 20.02
CA TYR A 650 3.30 -27.75 19.42
C TYR A 650 4.34 -27.39 20.47
N LEU A 651 5.51 -26.97 19.99
CA LEU A 651 6.57 -26.40 20.80
C LEU A 651 6.69 -24.92 20.48
N TYR A 652 6.99 -24.08 21.45
CA TYR A 652 7.46 -22.72 21.20
C TYR A 652 8.78 -22.48 21.90
N ARG A 653 9.67 -21.72 21.26
CA ARG A 653 11.04 -21.47 21.72
C ARG A 653 11.35 -19.99 21.64
N MET A 654 11.84 -19.45 22.75
CA MET A 654 12.44 -18.12 22.84
C MET A 654 13.96 -18.22 22.75
N VAL A 655 14.59 -17.31 22.02
CA VAL A 655 16.02 -17.04 22.00
C VAL A 655 16.22 -15.54 22.22
N ALA A 656 17.12 -15.16 23.13
CA ALA A 656 17.50 -13.77 23.39
C ALA A 656 18.94 -13.72 23.93
N GLY A 657 19.88 -13.22 23.12
CA GLY A 657 21.32 -13.36 23.42
C GLY A 657 21.72 -14.82 23.69
N ASP A 658 22.29 -15.09 24.86
CA ASP A 658 22.66 -16.46 25.31
C ASP A 658 21.47 -17.25 25.91
N PHE A 659 20.32 -16.63 26.14
CA PHE A 659 19.14 -17.30 26.69
C PHE A 659 18.41 -18.08 25.60
N SER A 660 18.12 -19.36 25.86
CA SER A 660 17.23 -20.17 25.02
C SER A 660 16.33 -21.05 25.87
N LYS A 661 15.02 -20.98 25.65
CA LYS A 661 14.04 -21.79 26.39
C LYS A 661 12.88 -22.20 25.50
N ALA A 662 12.48 -23.47 25.60
CA ALA A 662 11.34 -24.02 24.87
C ALA A 662 10.26 -24.57 25.82
N ARG A 663 9.00 -24.50 25.40
CA ARG A 663 7.82 -24.99 26.11
C ARG A 663 6.84 -25.65 25.15
N LYS A 664 5.88 -26.40 25.71
CA LYS A 664 4.88 -27.17 24.97
C LYS A 664 3.51 -26.52 25.10
N MET A 665 2.74 -26.52 24.02
CA MET A 665 1.34 -26.08 23.99
C MET A 665 0.46 -27.07 23.22
N THR A 666 -0.83 -27.08 23.55
CA THR A 666 -1.81 -27.97 22.90
C THR A 666 -2.97 -27.14 22.36
N ILE A 667 -3.20 -27.23 21.05
CA ILE A 667 -4.37 -26.62 20.40
C ILE A 667 -5.46 -27.67 20.21
N LEU A 668 -6.70 -27.29 20.49
CA LEU A 668 -7.91 -28.08 20.24
C LEU A 668 -8.75 -27.36 19.19
N ARG A 669 -8.98 -28.00 18.04
CA ARG A 669 -10.03 -27.63 17.08
C ARG A 669 -11.14 -28.66 17.04
#